data_AF-A0A523CCB3-F1
#
_entry.id   AF-A0A523CCB3-F1
#
_cell.length_a   1.000
_cell.length_b   1.000
_cell.length_c   1.000
_cell.angle_alpha   90.00
_cell.angle_beta   90.00
_cell.angle_gamma   90.00
#
_symmetry.space_group_name_H-M   'P 1'
#
loop_
_entity.id
_entity.type
_entity.pdbx_description
1 polymer ?
#
loop_
_entity_poly.entity_id
_entity_poly.type
_entity_poly.pdbx_seq_one_letter_code
_entity_poly.pdbx_strand_id
1 'polypeptide(L)'
;MQTSRIPRGVRASLALIVAVCVTFAAMTTMAAGPGASVDGATIHDDETVYQTAYADGTPRDTVVVDWIRVDGGGTFDVLDPGAVTTAEALEDEVTPTMEPDGVRWALNVDGRRDFFYRAETAKELPIGVKVDYRLDGVSVEPSAVAGASGHLEIDVTVTNKLERSEQLDFVDADGVQRSREVTYCVPMLTPVKIDLDGTKFSNIEGDATIVSVTGSTRSYTFMTFPQPEQTITIEMDGSDIEIAPIVVSVFPKLASEPDFSVTDGLGELRDGLEGLSKLSSGHYQVVDGIVSGMQGQDYSAVAGASEGFAQLAEGMNQLQAGTDGLGQLTAGQIQYLDGLIAGIDSDDFSQVAQLPTALDELASGLGDLKTGVDGMVTLLDGQIQYLDGLAASNAALKASAHQMTDAASDDATLSAMAAGIEYGLANEGDMIAALRDGDEAMGLPYGLTYTRAQLAAISDGLGQTLLGLQQIATGAQGLTALPGQFEQLKSALVTLRDGGVVYGTEMPGLVTTRDSLSGISDGIGQAGDGVETAAEELTALDELPTMLGDLESTLVALKDGGQLAGVDMPGISTTVDGLTAAADGLKGGIDDAEFGKAVIARMKEAAATYDTFLGKPTGATGAVRFIVRIDGIEKPAAK
;
A
#
# COMPACT_ATOMS: atom_id res chain seq x y z
N MET A 1 24.17 109.82 -10.78
CA MET A 1 24.38 109.11 -9.50
C MET A 1 23.61 109.85 -8.42
N GLN A 2 22.39 109.38 -8.15
CA GLN A 2 21.50 109.95 -7.15
C GLN A 2 21.06 108.77 -6.29
N THR A 3 21.49 108.77 -5.03
CA THR A 3 21.16 107.78 -4.03
C THR A 3 19.68 107.91 -3.66
N SER A 4 18.84 107.05 -4.27
CA SER A 4 17.44 106.89 -3.89
C SER A 4 17.39 106.19 -2.54
N ARG A 5 17.24 106.97 -1.46
CA ARG A 5 16.87 106.46 -0.14
C ARG A 5 15.46 105.89 -0.22
N ILE A 6 15.33 104.59 0.01
CA ILE A 6 14.05 103.90 0.18
C ILE A 6 13.29 104.57 1.33
N PRO A 7 12.00 104.92 1.17
CA PRO A 7 11.22 105.61 2.19
C PRO A 7 11.02 104.72 3.43
N ARG A 8 11.08 105.35 4.61
CA ARG A 8 10.94 104.72 5.94
C ARG A 8 9.66 103.90 6.15
N GLY A 9 8.66 104.01 5.27
CA GLY A 9 7.41 103.24 5.31
C GLY A 9 7.54 101.78 4.87
N VAL A 10 8.53 101.40 4.06
CA VAL A 10 8.72 100.01 3.60
C VAL A 10 9.45 99.15 4.65
N ARG A 11 10.23 99.79 5.53
CA ARG A 11 10.89 99.12 6.67
C ARG A 11 9.93 98.73 7.78
N ALA A 12 8.77 99.39 7.89
CA ALA A 12 7.78 99.11 8.92
C ALA A 12 6.96 97.84 8.64
N SER A 13 6.75 97.47 7.37
CA SER A 13 5.94 96.30 7.00
C SER A 13 6.69 94.97 7.14
N LEU A 14 8.01 94.95 6.93
CA LEU A 14 8.85 93.77 7.20
C LEU A 14 9.17 93.60 8.69
N ALA A 15 9.37 94.70 9.43
CA ALA A 15 9.62 94.66 10.87
C ALA A 15 8.40 94.20 11.69
N LEU A 16 7.17 94.39 11.18
CA LEU A 16 5.94 93.97 11.85
C LEU A 16 5.70 92.45 11.76
N ILE A 17 6.23 91.77 10.73
CA ILE A 17 6.07 90.31 10.54
C ILE A 17 6.94 89.53 11.53
N VAL A 18 8.11 90.06 11.91
CA VAL A 18 9.00 89.46 12.91
C VAL A 18 8.45 89.63 14.34
N ALA A 19 7.81 90.77 14.64
CA ALA A 19 7.37 91.09 16.01
C ALA A 19 6.06 90.41 16.48
N VAL A 20 5.22 89.90 15.58
CA VAL A 20 3.88 89.36 15.93
C VAL A 20 3.83 87.82 16.01
N CYS A 21 4.83 87.10 15.52
CA CYS A 21 4.83 85.62 15.54
C CYS A 21 5.64 84.98 16.69
N VAL A 22 6.41 85.76 17.45
CA VAL A 22 7.21 85.26 18.61
C VAL A 22 6.32 84.73 19.75
N THR A 23 5.02 85.05 19.79
CA THR A 23 4.12 84.65 20.89
C THR A 23 3.50 83.26 20.78
N PHE A 24 3.77 82.47 19.74
CA PHE A 24 3.24 81.10 19.59
C PHE A 24 4.33 80.01 19.57
N ALA A 25 5.46 80.23 20.24
CA ALA A 25 6.36 79.14 20.61
C ALA A 25 5.85 78.47 21.90
N ALA A 26 4.90 77.55 21.77
CA ALA A 26 4.60 76.61 22.84
C ALA A 26 5.88 75.80 23.11
N MET A 27 6.47 75.99 24.30
CA MET A 27 7.63 75.24 24.77
C MET A 27 7.30 73.74 24.81
N THR A 28 7.69 72.99 23.77
CA THR A 28 7.97 71.56 23.90
C THR A 28 9.41 71.42 24.36
N THR A 29 9.60 71.11 25.64
CA THR A 29 10.88 70.65 26.18
C THR A 29 11.27 69.33 25.49
N MET A 30 12.16 69.40 24.50
CA MET A 30 12.83 68.21 23.97
C MET A 30 14.14 68.00 24.76
N ALA A 31 14.37 66.77 25.20
CA ALA A 31 15.57 66.40 25.94
C ALA A 31 16.81 66.52 25.03
N ALA A 32 17.71 67.43 25.37
CA ALA A 32 19.00 67.56 24.71
C ALA A 32 19.82 66.28 24.97
N GLY A 33 20.26 65.61 23.90
CA GLY A 33 21.34 64.63 23.99
C GLY A 33 22.66 65.31 24.41
N PRO A 34 23.62 64.57 24.99
CA PRO A 34 24.87 65.14 25.44
C PRO A 34 25.68 65.66 24.23
N GLY A 35 25.79 66.99 24.11
CA GLY A 35 26.64 67.64 23.11
C GLY A 35 28.12 67.37 23.39
N ALA A 36 28.91 67.23 22.33
CA ALA A 36 30.36 67.12 22.44
C ALA A 36 30.96 68.49 22.76
N SER A 37 31.82 68.55 23.77
CA SER A 37 32.49 69.79 24.18
C SER A 37 33.71 70.06 23.30
N VAL A 38 33.78 71.27 22.75
CA VAL A 38 35.02 71.85 22.23
C VAL A 38 35.25 73.14 23.04
N ASP A 39 36.42 73.26 23.67
CA ASP A 39 36.82 74.40 24.51
C ASP A 39 35.88 74.73 25.69
N GLY A 40 35.30 73.72 26.33
CA GLY A 40 34.58 73.88 27.61
C GLY A 40 33.20 74.53 27.50
N ALA A 41 32.67 74.69 26.28
CA ALA A 41 31.28 75.07 26.03
C ALA A 41 30.51 73.99 25.28
N THR A 42 29.19 73.99 25.47
CA THR A 42 28.23 73.25 24.64
C THR A 42 27.51 74.26 23.75
N ILE A 43 27.44 73.99 22.45
CA ILE A 43 26.75 74.84 21.48
C ILE A 43 25.53 74.07 20.96
N HIS A 44 24.37 74.71 21.03
CA HIS A 44 23.15 74.26 20.39
C HIS A 44 22.76 75.26 19.32
N ASP A 45 22.35 74.76 18.17
CA ASP A 45 22.04 75.57 17.00
C ASP A 45 20.65 75.22 16.49
N ASP A 46 19.73 76.18 16.58
CA ASP A 46 18.31 76.02 16.27
C ASP A 46 17.93 76.89 15.06
N GLU A 47 17.89 76.28 13.87
CA GLU A 47 17.60 76.93 12.61
C GLU A 47 16.09 76.98 12.32
N THR A 48 15.57 78.17 12.01
CA THR A 48 14.23 78.32 11.42
C THR A 48 14.31 79.02 10.07
N VAL A 49 14.01 78.27 9.02
CA VAL A 49 14.05 78.76 7.64
C VAL A 49 12.66 79.23 7.24
N TYR A 50 12.50 80.53 7.02
CA TYR A 50 11.30 81.14 6.50
C TYR A 50 11.42 81.36 4.99
N GLN A 51 10.49 80.82 4.23
CA GLN A 51 10.36 81.13 2.82
C GLN A 51 9.02 81.82 2.57
N THR A 52 9.03 82.94 1.85
CA THR A 52 7.79 83.49 1.28
C THR A 52 7.66 83.06 -0.16
N ALA A 53 6.45 82.72 -0.56
CA ALA A 53 6.11 82.29 -1.90
C ALA A 53 4.89 83.07 -2.42
N TYR A 54 4.78 83.22 -3.73
CA TYR A 54 3.58 83.75 -4.38
C TYR A 54 2.40 82.78 -4.18
N ALA A 55 1.18 83.23 -4.48
CA ALA A 55 -0.05 82.47 -4.23
C ALA A 55 -0.12 81.11 -4.97
N ASP A 56 0.72 80.88 -5.98
CA ASP A 56 0.90 79.62 -6.73
C ASP A 56 1.97 78.68 -6.13
N GLY A 57 2.65 79.12 -5.07
CA GLY A 57 3.76 78.39 -4.44
C GLY A 57 5.16 78.75 -4.99
N THR A 58 5.28 79.64 -5.98
CA THR A 58 6.59 80.04 -6.53
C THR A 58 7.45 80.77 -5.47
N PRO A 59 8.67 80.33 -5.15
CA PRO A 59 9.53 80.96 -4.14
C PRO A 59 9.89 82.41 -4.45
N ARG A 60 9.91 83.28 -3.42
CA ARG A 60 10.30 84.70 -3.53
C ARG A 60 11.53 85.03 -2.69
N ASP A 61 11.40 84.94 -1.37
CA ASP A 61 12.46 85.32 -0.42
C ASP A 61 12.68 84.19 0.59
N THR A 62 13.94 83.84 0.85
CA THR A 62 14.32 82.87 1.88
C THR A 62 15.19 83.53 2.94
N VAL A 63 14.79 83.36 4.19
CA VAL A 63 15.41 83.93 5.37
C VAL A 63 15.66 82.80 6.37
N VAL A 64 16.86 82.69 6.88
CA VAL A 64 17.19 81.79 7.98
C VAL A 64 17.30 82.61 9.25
N VAL A 65 16.64 82.17 10.31
CA VAL A 65 16.82 82.69 11.66
C VAL A 65 17.50 81.62 12.47
N ASP A 66 18.71 81.93 12.89
CA ASP A 66 19.55 81.07 13.69
C ASP A 66 19.43 81.44 15.16
N TRP A 67 19.24 80.43 15.99
CA TRP A 67 19.28 80.55 17.44
C TRP A 67 20.44 79.73 17.98
N ILE A 68 21.58 80.41 18.16
CA ILE A 68 22.78 79.82 18.73
C ILE A 68 22.70 79.98 20.25
N ARG A 69 22.63 78.85 20.97
CA ARG A 69 22.76 78.82 22.42
C ARG A 69 24.13 78.29 22.81
N VAL A 70 24.86 79.08 23.56
CA VAL A 70 26.18 78.70 24.09
C VAL A 70 26.09 78.58 25.61
N ASP A 71 26.37 77.38 26.12
CA ASP A 71 26.50 77.09 27.55
C ASP A 71 28.00 76.98 27.89
N GLY A 72 28.52 77.89 28.71
CA GLY A 72 29.96 78.00 29.01
C GLY A 72 30.34 79.31 29.68
N GLY A 73 31.64 79.59 29.78
CA GLY A 73 32.16 80.84 30.34
C GLY A 73 33.38 81.34 29.59
N GLY A 74 33.33 82.57 29.07
CA GLY A 74 34.41 83.19 28.30
C GLY A 74 33.95 83.84 27.00
N THR A 75 34.91 84.19 26.15
CA THR A 75 34.66 84.68 24.79
C THR A 75 34.80 83.52 23.81
N PHE A 76 33.75 83.22 23.07
CA PHE A 76 33.69 82.18 22.06
C PHE A 76 33.70 82.80 20.67
N ASP A 77 34.56 82.29 19.79
CA ASP A 77 34.56 82.60 18.37
C ASP A 77 33.76 81.52 17.65
N VAL A 78 32.53 81.84 17.30
CA VAL A 78 31.58 80.89 16.69
C VAL A 78 31.54 81.15 15.19
N LEU A 79 32.09 80.22 14.42
CA LEU A 79 31.90 80.17 12.97
C LEU A 79 30.69 79.30 12.67
N ASP A 80 29.66 79.93 12.11
CA ASP A 80 28.46 79.27 11.66
C ASP A 80 28.50 79.10 10.12
N PRO A 81 28.66 77.86 9.61
CA PRO A 81 28.89 77.64 8.20
C PRO A 81 27.61 77.78 7.38
N GLY A 82 27.69 78.47 6.25
CA GLY A 82 26.51 78.69 5.43
C GLY A 82 26.72 79.63 4.25
N ALA A 83 26.06 79.32 3.13
CA ALA A 83 26.03 80.20 1.97
C ALA A 83 24.96 81.29 2.18
N VAL A 84 25.37 82.42 2.75
CA VAL A 84 24.50 83.56 3.08
C VAL A 84 24.92 84.85 2.39
N THR A 85 23.96 85.70 2.05
CA THR A 85 24.19 86.97 1.36
C THR A 85 24.24 88.16 2.30
N THR A 86 23.46 88.10 3.38
CA THR A 86 23.41 89.12 4.44
C THR A 86 23.25 88.39 5.77
N ALA A 87 23.77 88.98 6.85
CA ALA A 87 23.55 88.52 8.21
C ALA A 87 23.40 89.73 9.14
N GLU A 88 22.44 89.69 10.06
CA GLU A 88 22.19 90.73 11.05
C GLU A 88 21.78 90.11 12.39
N ALA A 89 22.38 90.56 13.50
CA ALA A 89 21.93 90.19 14.84
C ALA A 89 20.56 90.83 15.12
N LEU A 90 19.64 90.09 15.75
CA LEU A 90 18.27 90.54 15.96
C LEU A 90 18.09 91.31 17.27
N GLU A 91 18.68 90.80 18.36
CA GLU A 91 18.51 91.36 19.70
C GLU A 91 19.80 91.99 20.26
N ASP A 92 20.94 91.71 19.63
CA ASP A 92 22.27 92.13 20.08
C ASP A 92 22.90 93.20 19.17
N GLU A 93 23.77 94.04 19.74
CA GLU A 93 24.60 94.98 18.98
C GLU A 93 25.93 94.36 18.49
N VAL A 94 25.96 93.04 18.25
CA VAL A 94 27.14 92.34 17.72
C VAL A 94 27.14 92.43 16.19
N THR A 95 28.27 92.83 15.60
CA THR A 95 28.41 92.90 14.13
C THR A 95 29.01 91.59 13.59
N PRO A 96 28.41 90.97 12.56
CA PRO A 96 28.97 89.76 11.96
C PRO A 96 30.26 90.05 11.19
N THR A 97 31.14 89.05 11.14
CA THR A 97 32.19 88.97 10.12
C THR A 97 31.76 87.96 9.07
N MET A 98 31.47 88.43 7.86
CA MET A 98 31.10 87.56 6.74
C MET A 98 32.36 86.87 6.20
N GLU A 99 32.36 85.55 6.15
CA GLU A 99 33.45 84.72 5.62
C GLU A 99 32.95 83.92 4.39
N PRO A 100 33.84 83.44 3.50
CA PRO A 100 33.43 82.65 2.32
C PRO A 100 32.72 81.35 2.67
N ASP A 101 32.98 80.81 3.86
CA ASP A 101 32.50 79.55 4.40
C ASP A 101 31.39 79.71 5.44
N GLY A 102 31.01 80.94 5.83
CA GLY A 102 29.96 81.17 6.83
C GLY A 102 29.93 82.57 7.44
N VAL A 103 29.29 82.69 8.59
CA VAL A 103 29.24 83.92 9.41
C VAL A 103 29.96 83.68 10.72
N ARG A 104 30.93 84.54 11.03
CA ARG A 104 31.69 84.47 12.27
C ARG A 104 31.18 85.50 13.30
N TRP A 105 30.96 85.02 14.53
CA TRP A 105 30.44 85.79 15.65
C TRP A 105 31.36 85.69 16.87
N ALA A 106 31.75 86.84 17.44
CA ALA A 106 32.47 86.90 18.70
C ALA A 106 31.49 87.07 19.87
N LEU A 107 31.24 85.99 20.62
CA LEU A 107 30.21 85.95 21.66
C LEU A 107 30.85 85.86 23.05
N ASN A 108 30.60 86.86 23.91
CA ASN A 108 30.89 86.74 25.34
C ASN A 108 29.76 86.00 26.04
N VAL A 109 30.10 85.00 26.86
CA VAL A 109 29.14 84.11 27.53
C VAL A 109 29.53 83.97 29.00
N ASP A 110 28.55 84.08 29.89
CA ASP A 110 28.67 83.82 31.32
C ASP A 110 27.52 82.90 31.74
N GLY A 111 27.81 81.60 31.89
CA GLY A 111 26.82 80.57 32.16
C GLY A 111 26.10 80.11 30.88
N ARG A 112 25.12 80.89 30.41
CA ARG A 112 24.33 80.62 29.20
C ARG A 112 24.07 81.91 28.44
N ARG A 113 24.20 81.86 27.11
CA ARG A 113 23.76 82.94 26.21
C ARG A 113 22.92 82.38 25.08
N ASP A 114 21.78 82.99 24.86
CA ASP A 114 20.94 82.81 23.67
C ASP A 114 21.28 83.95 22.70
N PHE A 115 21.68 83.61 21.48
CA PHE A 115 22.08 84.56 20.44
C PHE A 115 21.24 84.31 19.18
N PHE A 116 20.57 85.35 18.69
CA PHE A 116 19.69 85.25 17.53
C PHE A 116 20.19 86.14 16.40
N TYR A 117 20.31 85.57 15.21
CA TYR A 117 20.61 86.35 14.02
C TYR A 117 19.77 85.89 12.84
N ARG A 118 19.60 86.80 11.88
CA ARG A 118 18.88 86.57 10.63
C ARG A 118 19.89 86.60 9.49
N ALA A 119 19.79 85.64 8.58
CA ALA A 119 20.53 85.63 7.33
C ALA A 119 19.63 85.43 6.12
N GLU A 120 20.03 86.00 4.98
CA GLU A 120 19.39 85.73 3.68
C GLU A 120 20.21 84.71 2.89
N THR A 121 19.53 83.82 2.16
CA THR A 121 20.19 82.78 1.37
C THR A 121 19.43 82.50 0.08
N ALA A 122 20.17 82.07 -0.95
CA ALA A 122 19.63 81.60 -2.22
C ALA A 122 19.58 80.06 -2.31
N LYS A 123 19.92 79.35 -1.22
CA LYS A 123 19.86 77.88 -1.17
C LYS A 123 18.42 77.41 -1.34
N GLU A 124 18.19 76.44 -2.22
CA GLU A 124 16.87 75.84 -2.38
C GLU A 124 16.46 75.04 -1.14
N LEU A 125 15.19 75.17 -0.75
CA LEU A 125 14.62 74.36 0.33
C LEU A 125 14.55 72.88 -0.08
N PRO A 126 14.66 71.96 0.91
CA PRO A 126 14.52 70.53 0.68
C PRO A 126 13.08 70.10 0.33
N ILE A 127 12.12 71.02 0.43
CA ILE A 127 10.71 70.84 0.07
C ILE A 127 10.34 71.88 -0.99
N GLY A 128 9.54 71.46 -1.98
CA GLY A 128 8.80 72.34 -2.88
C GLY A 128 7.33 72.37 -2.51
N VAL A 129 6.68 73.53 -2.73
CA VAL A 129 5.23 73.66 -2.56
C VAL A 129 4.65 74.29 -3.82
N LYS A 130 3.54 73.74 -4.30
CA LYS A 130 2.75 74.26 -5.43
C LYS A 130 1.29 74.35 -5.01
N VAL A 131 0.62 75.44 -5.41
CA VAL A 131 -0.81 75.63 -5.14
C VAL A 131 -1.56 75.86 -6.43
N ASP A 132 -2.53 75.00 -6.71
CA ASP A 132 -3.42 75.11 -7.86
C ASP A 132 -4.84 75.43 -7.38
N TYR A 133 -5.55 76.30 -8.13
CA TYR A 133 -6.91 76.71 -7.82
C TYR A 133 -7.86 76.31 -8.95
N ARG A 134 -9.06 75.82 -8.59
CA ARG A 134 -10.16 75.66 -9.54
C ARG A 134 -11.41 76.36 -9.04
N LEU A 135 -12.03 77.16 -9.90
CA LEU A 135 -13.31 77.82 -9.63
C LEU A 135 -14.37 77.23 -10.57
N ASP A 136 -15.45 76.71 -9.99
CA ASP A 136 -16.53 76.00 -10.69
C ASP A 136 -15.99 74.88 -11.62
N GLY A 137 -14.95 74.17 -11.17
CA GLY A 137 -14.29 73.09 -11.89
C GLY A 137 -13.29 73.52 -12.98
N VAL A 138 -13.04 74.82 -13.15
CA VAL A 138 -12.10 75.36 -14.14
C VAL A 138 -10.81 75.82 -13.44
N SER A 139 -9.65 75.37 -13.91
CA SER A 139 -8.35 75.84 -13.42
C SER A 139 -8.16 77.34 -13.70
N VAL A 140 -7.81 78.09 -12.67
CA VAL A 140 -7.69 79.55 -12.71
C VAL A 140 -6.40 80.01 -12.04
N GLU A 141 -5.88 81.16 -12.50
CA GLU A 141 -4.78 81.85 -11.84
C GLU A 141 -5.23 82.40 -10.47
N PRO A 142 -4.34 82.51 -9.46
CA PRO A 142 -4.70 83.00 -8.13
C PRO A 142 -5.41 84.37 -8.15
N SER A 143 -4.99 85.26 -9.06
CA SER A 143 -5.60 86.59 -9.21
C SER A 143 -7.07 86.58 -9.65
N ALA A 144 -7.54 85.50 -10.30
CA ALA A 144 -8.93 85.35 -10.74
C ALA A 144 -9.87 84.83 -9.63
N VAL A 145 -9.31 84.33 -8.53
CA VAL A 145 -10.06 83.86 -7.36
C VAL A 145 -10.51 85.04 -6.48
N ALA A 146 -9.74 86.14 -6.45
CA ALA A 146 -9.98 87.30 -5.60
C ALA A 146 -11.36 87.94 -5.86
N GLY A 147 -12.24 87.91 -4.84
CA GLY A 147 -13.58 88.50 -4.90
C GLY A 147 -14.59 87.73 -5.77
N ALA A 148 -14.21 86.57 -6.30
CA ALA A 148 -15.11 85.71 -7.05
C ALA A 148 -16.17 85.08 -6.13
N SER A 149 -17.15 84.41 -6.71
CA SER A 149 -18.14 83.60 -5.98
C SER A 149 -18.41 82.35 -6.79
N GLY A 150 -18.51 81.21 -6.12
CA GLY A 150 -18.60 79.90 -6.77
C GLY A 150 -18.01 78.80 -5.90
N HIS A 151 -17.89 77.62 -6.47
CA HIS A 151 -17.27 76.47 -5.85
C HIS A 151 -15.75 76.53 -6.07
N LEU A 152 -14.98 76.65 -4.98
CA LEU A 152 -13.52 76.76 -5.00
C LEU A 152 -12.87 75.47 -4.51
N GLU A 153 -11.95 74.96 -5.30
CA GLU A 153 -11.04 73.86 -4.95
C GLU A 153 -9.61 74.41 -4.87
N ILE A 154 -8.88 74.06 -3.80
CA ILE A 154 -7.48 74.40 -3.59
C ILE A 154 -6.69 73.10 -3.43
N ASP A 155 -5.79 72.83 -4.37
CA ASP A 155 -4.83 71.74 -4.32
C ASP A 155 -3.48 72.28 -3.85
N VAL A 156 -2.96 71.78 -2.73
CA VAL A 156 -1.59 72.08 -2.27
C VAL A 156 -0.73 70.84 -2.41
N THR A 157 0.20 70.87 -3.37
CA THR A 157 1.18 69.80 -3.62
C THR A 157 2.48 70.11 -2.90
N VAL A 158 2.94 69.17 -2.09
CA VAL A 158 4.22 69.23 -1.37
C VAL A 158 5.16 68.17 -1.94
N THR A 159 6.35 68.58 -2.38
CA THR A 159 7.37 67.68 -2.98
C THR A 159 8.63 67.66 -2.11
N ASN A 160 9.00 66.50 -1.60
CA ASN A 160 10.27 66.22 -0.93
C ASN A 160 11.38 65.96 -1.94
N LYS A 161 12.43 66.77 -1.89
CA LYS A 161 13.57 66.69 -2.82
C LYS A 161 14.72 65.84 -2.27
N LEU A 162 14.62 65.31 -1.05
CA LEU A 162 15.69 64.57 -0.38
C LEU A 162 15.58 63.05 -0.59
N GLU A 163 15.59 62.61 -1.84
CA GLU A 163 15.65 61.18 -2.17
C GLU A 163 17.05 60.61 -1.88
N ARG A 164 17.10 59.38 -1.37
CA ARG A 164 18.31 58.60 -1.11
C ARG A 164 18.13 57.19 -1.62
N SER A 165 19.19 56.60 -2.15
CA SER A 165 19.26 55.17 -2.48
C SER A 165 20.48 54.54 -1.82
N GLU A 166 20.29 53.43 -1.11
CA GLU A 166 21.37 52.75 -0.41
C GLU A 166 21.06 51.27 -0.15
N GLN A 167 22.10 50.47 0.08
CA GLN A 167 21.99 49.10 0.58
C GLN A 167 21.73 49.12 2.08
N LEU A 168 20.68 48.41 2.52
CA LEU A 168 20.42 48.19 3.93
C LEU A 168 20.64 46.73 4.30
N ASP A 169 21.40 46.55 5.37
CA ASP A 169 21.60 45.27 5.99
C ASP A 169 20.47 44.99 7.01
N PHE A 170 19.95 43.78 6.98
CA PHE A 170 18.93 43.30 7.90
C PHE A 170 19.10 41.80 8.15
N VAL A 171 18.51 41.30 9.22
CA VAL A 171 18.50 39.88 9.56
C VAL A 171 17.19 39.29 9.05
N ASP A 172 17.27 38.27 8.19
CA ASP A 172 16.09 37.56 7.69
C ASP A 172 15.49 36.63 8.76
N ALA A 173 14.36 36.01 8.46
CA ALA A 173 13.64 35.16 9.38
C ALA A 173 14.44 33.92 9.82
N ASP A 174 15.46 33.48 9.06
CA ASP A 174 16.35 32.38 9.46
C ASP A 174 17.49 32.84 10.38
N GLY A 175 17.57 34.14 10.69
CA GLY A 175 18.67 34.72 11.43
C GLY A 175 19.91 35.02 10.57
N VAL A 176 19.77 35.04 9.24
CA VAL A 176 20.87 35.26 8.31
C VAL A 176 20.93 36.72 7.89
N GLN A 177 22.14 37.30 7.85
CA GLN A 177 22.37 38.65 7.36
C GLN A 177 22.12 38.74 5.86
N ARG A 178 21.25 39.67 5.46
CA ARG A 178 20.88 39.99 4.08
C ARG A 178 21.08 41.48 3.82
N SER A 179 21.20 41.84 2.55
CA SER A 179 21.38 43.22 2.12
C SER A 179 20.50 43.49 0.90
N ARG A 180 19.66 44.53 0.95
CA ARG A 180 18.72 44.88 -0.13
C ARG A 180 18.70 46.40 -0.37
N GLU A 181 18.58 46.78 -1.63
CA GLU A 181 18.63 48.17 -2.04
C GLU A 181 17.27 48.80 -1.78
N VAL A 182 17.28 49.99 -1.20
CA VAL A 182 16.06 50.79 -0.98
C VAL A 182 16.28 52.20 -1.48
N THR A 183 15.22 52.76 -2.05
CA THR A 183 15.09 54.18 -2.36
C THR A 183 14.01 54.78 -1.47
N TYR A 184 14.32 55.86 -0.76
CA TYR A 184 13.38 56.58 0.10
C TYR A 184 13.68 58.07 0.18
N CYS A 185 12.70 58.90 0.55
CA CYS A 185 12.94 60.30 0.88
C CYS A 185 13.16 60.49 2.38
N VAL A 186 14.10 61.37 2.74
CA VAL A 186 14.33 61.75 4.15
C VAL A 186 13.00 62.22 4.76
N PRO A 187 12.52 61.59 5.84
CA PRO A 187 11.26 61.95 6.49
C PRO A 187 11.10 63.44 6.79
N MET A 188 10.05 64.04 6.25
CA MET A 188 9.66 65.42 6.55
C MET A 188 8.17 65.51 6.88
N LEU A 189 7.85 65.61 8.17
CA LEU A 189 6.49 65.91 8.61
C LEU A 189 6.16 67.34 8.20
N THR A 190 5.15 67.49 7.34
CA THR A 190 4.83 68.76 6.69
C THR A 190 3.38 69.17 6.96
N PRO A 191 3.05 69.78 8.12
CA PRO A 191 1.71 70.29 8.37
C PRO A 191 1.38 71.48 7.47
N VAL A 192 0.31 71.38 6.69
CA VAL A 192 -0.23 72.45 5.84
C VAL A 192 -1.44 73.05 6.54
N LYS A 193 -1.37 74.34 6.90
CA LYS A 193 -2.44 75.08 7.57
C LYS A 193 -3.10 76.07 6.61
N ILE A 194 -4.42 75.95 6.48
CA ILE A 194 -5.27 76.85 5.71
C ILE A 194 -6.31 77.46 6.64
N ASP A 195 -6.34 78.79 6.72
CA ASP A 195 -7.30 79.54 7.52
C ASP A 195 -8.41 80.09 6.62
N LEU A 196 -9.66 79.75 6.92
CA LEU A 196 -10.84 80.16 6.16
C LEU A 196 -11.77 81.03 7.01
N ASP A 197 -12.34 82.07 6.41
CA ASP A 197 -13.37 82.91 7.05
C ASP A 197 -14.73 82.22 6.99
N GLY A 198 -15.23 81.75 8.14
CA GLY A 198 -16.51 81.06 8.26
C GLY A 198 -17.74 81.94 7.98
N THR A 199 -17.58 83.24 7.72
CA THR A 199 -18.64 84.13 7.22
C THR A 199 -18.70 84.22 5.70
N LYS A 200 -17.62 83.85 5.01
CA LYS A 200 -17.48 83.91 3.54
C LYS A 200 -17.55 82.54 2.86
N PHE A 201 -17.21 81.48 3.59
CA PHE A 201 -17.16 80.11 3.08
C PHE A 201 -18.19 79.20 3.74
N SER A 202 -18.76 78.30 2.95
CA SER A 202 -19.70 77.25 3.34
C SER A 202 -19.39 75.95 2.61
N ASN A 203 -20.02 74.83 2.99
CA ASN A 203 -19.81 73.52 2.37
C ASN A 203 -18.31 73.14 2.23
N ILE A 204 -17.54 73.35 3.30
CA ILE A 204 -16.10 73.08 3.29
C ILE A 204 -15.88 71.57 3.44
N GLU A 205 -15.26 70.96 2.44
CA GLU A 205 -14.91 69.54 2.38
C GLU A 205 -13.39 69.39 2.26
N GLY A 206 -12.82 68.46 3.02
CA GLY A 206 -11.38 68.19 3.03
C GLY A 206 -10.95 67.34 4.22
N ASP A 207 -9.99 66.45 4.00
CA ASP A 207 -9.51 65.48 4.99
C ASP A 207 -8.46 66.07 5.95
N ALA A 208 -8.77 67.23 6.54
CA ALA A 208 -7.88 67.86 7.51
C ALA A 208 -7.76 67.02 8.79
N THR A 209 -6.53 66.77 9.23
CA THR A 209 -6.25 66.00 10.45
C THR A 209 -6.72 66.73 11.70
N ILE A 210 -6.57 68.06 11.72
CA ILE A 210 -7.00 68.92 12.83
C ILE A 210 -7.83 70.06 12.26
N VAL A 211 -9.02 70.26 12.82
CA VAL A 211 -9.86 71.43 12.57
C VAL A 211 -10.03 72.19 13.87
N SER A 212 -9.76 73.49 13.86
CA SER A 212 -9.95 74.37 15.01
C SER A 212 -10.69 75.65 14.61
N VAL A 213 -11.43 76.23 15.54
CA VAL A 213 -12.27 77.41 15.29
C VAL A 213 -11.91 78.48 16.31
N THR A 214 -11.53 79.67 15.82
CA THR A 214 -11.20 80.83 16.65
C THR A 214 -11.94 82.06 16.12
N GLY A 215 -12.97 82.51 16.86
CA GLY A 215 -13.83 83.61 16.41
C GLY A 215 -14.62 83.23 15.15
N SER A 216 -14.45 83.97 14.06
CA SER A 216 -15.01 83.66 12.74
C SER A 216 -14.09 82.82 11.85
N THR A 217 -12.84 82.57 12.25
CA THR A 217 -11.85 81.83 11.46
C THR A 217 -11.88 80.34 11.78
N ARG A 218 -11.90 79.51 10.74
CA ARG A 218 -11.72 78.06 10.82
C ARG A 218 -10.36 77.68 10.25
N SER A 219 -9.52 77.06 11.06
CA SER A 219 -8.19 76.59 10.67
C SER A 219 -8.23 75.10 10.38
N TYR A 220 -7.83 74.72 9.17
CA TYR A 220 -7.70 73.35 8.71
C TYR A 220 -6.21 73.01 8.60
N THR A 221 -5.76 72.01 9.36
CA THR A 221 -4.37 71.53 9.32
C THR A 221 -4.32 70.12 8.78
N PHE A 222 -3.64 69.95 7.65
CA PHE A 222 -3.40 68.66 7.00
C PHE A 222 -1.99 68.19 7.35
N MET A 223 -1.87 67.01 7.95
CA MET A 223 -0.56 66.41 8.20
C MET A 223 -0.09 65.67 6.94
N THR A 224 0.95 66.18 6.29
CA THR A 224 1.53 65.53 5.10
C THR A 224 2.91 64.94 5.40
N PHE A 225 3.26 63.89 4.68
CA PHE A 225 4.52 63.18 4.75
C PHE A 225 4.97 62.78 3.33
N PRO A 226 5.42 63.75 2.52
CA PRO A 226 5.71 63.54 1.10
C PRO A 226 6.82 62.50 0.85
N GLN A 227 6.48 61.48 0.05
CA GLN A 227 7.36 60.38 -0.36
C GLN A 227 7.12 60.01 -1.84
N PRO A 228 7.73 60.67 -2.83
CA PRO A 228 8.40 61.98 -2.80
C PRO A 228 7.44 63.17 -2.87
N GLU A 229 6.16 62.94 -3.19
CA GLU A 229 5.17 64.01 -3.38
C GLU A 229 3.86 63.64 -2.70
N GLN A 230 3.16 64.64 -2.17
CA GLN A 230 1.81 64.47 -1.63
C GLN A 230 0.98 65.74 -1.91
N THR A 231 -0.24 65.55 -2.40
CA THR A 231 -1.20 66.64 -2.61
C THR A 231 -2.33 66.53 -1.60
N ILE A 232 -2.71 67.68 -1.04
CA ILE A 232 -3.94 67.83 -0.24
C ILE A 232 -4.92 68.69 -1.01
N THR A 233 -6.21 68.41 -0.85
CA THR A 233 -7.29 69.14 -1.52
C THR A 233 -8.28 69.63 -0.48
N ILE A 234 -8.71 70.88 -0.61
CA ILE A 234 -9.82 71.45 0.17
C ILE A 234 -10.79 72.15 -0.78
N GLU A 235 -12.06 71.80 -0.65
CA GLU A 235 -13.17 72.29 -1.47
C GLU A 235 -14.12 73.11 -0.60
N MET A 236 -14.71 74.17 -1.16
CA MET A 236 -15.62 75.05 -0.44
C MET A 236 -16.48 75.90 -1.38
N ASP A 237 -17.68 76.26 -0.95
CA ASP A 237 -18.50 77.27 -1.61
C ASP A 237 -18.24 78.63 -0.98
N GLY A 238 -17.74 79.57 -1.78
CA GLY A 238 -17.37 80.90 -1.33
C GLY A 238 -18.17 82.02 -2.01
N SER A 239 -18.41 83.10 -1.26
CA SER A 239 -18.85 84.37 -1.83
C SER A 239 -17.92 85.49 -1.37
N ASP A 240 -17.60 86.41 -2.27
CA ASP A 240 -16.59 87.44 -2.02
C ASP A 240 -15.25 86.85 -1.53
N ILE A 241 -14.75 85.88 -2.29
CA ILE A 241 -13.64 84.99 -1.89
C ILE A 241 -12.37 85.78 -1.60
N GLU A 242 -11.83 85.59 -0.40
CA GLU A 242 -10.50 86.01 0.02
C GLU A 242 -9.84 84.85 0.75
N ILE A 243 -8.61 84.50 0.35
CA ILE A 243 -7.85 83.39 0.91
C ILE A 243 -6.76 83.95 1.80
N ALA A 244 -6.77 83.58 3.08
CA ALA A 244 -5.69 83.92 3.98
C ALA A 244 -4.39 83.20 3.53
N PRO A 245 -3.21 83.74 3.88
CA PRO A 245 -1.94 83.07 3.58
C PRO A 245 -1.92 81.61 4.06
N ILE A 246 -1.50 80.70 3.20
CA ILE A 246 -1.32 79.28 3.54
C ILE A 246 0.05 79.12 4.20
N VAL A 247 0.10 78.42 5.32
CA VAL A 247 1.35 78.17 6.07
C VAL A 247 1.69 76.69 5.99
N VAL A 248 2.84 76.37 5.43
CA VAL A 248 3.39 75.02 5.38
C VAL A 248 4.58 74.96 6.33
N SER A 249 4.42 74.25 7.44
CA SER A 249 5.52 73.98 8.35
C SER A 249 6.17 72.65 7.97
N VAL A 250 7.49 72.53 8.11
CA VAL A 250 8.23 71.30 7.79
C VAL A 250 9.16 70.96 8.94
N PHE A 251 9.11 69.71 9.37
CA PHE A 251 9.94 69.16 10.44
C PHE A 251 10.65 67.90 9.94
N PRO A 252 12.00 67.81 9.97
CA PRO A 252 12.76 66.61 9.64
C PRO A 252 12.55 65.51 10.70
N LYS A 253 11.39 64.87 10.66
CA LYS A 253 10.99 63.86 11.63
C LYS A 253 9.96 62.92 11.01
N LEU A 254 10.00 61.66 11.46
CA LEU A 254 8.99 60.67 11.16
C LEU A 254 7.71 60.92 11.99
N ALA A 255 6.54 60.71 11.39
CA ALA A 255 5.25 60.96 12.06
C ALA A 255 4.97 59.97 13.21
N SER A 256 5.21 58.67 13.01
CA SER A 256 5.09 57.59 14.01
C SER A 256 5.81 56.33 13.52
N GLU A 257 6.25 55.49 14.45
CA GLU A 257 6.82 54.17 14.12
C GLU A 257 5.68 53.14 13.99
N PRO A 258 5.62 52.37 12.89
CA PRO A 258 4.75 51.22 12.79
C PRO A 258 5.10 50.17 13.86
N ASP A 259 4.08 49.48 14.36
CA ASP A 259 4.26 48.36 15.27
C ASP A 259 4.57 47.08 14.46
N PHE A 260 5.73 46.49 14.73
CA PHE A 260 6.17 45.25 14.10
C PHE A 260 6.24 44.08 15.09
N SER A 261 5.67 44.19 16.29
CA SER A 261 5.68 43.13 17.30
C SER A 261 5.02 41.82 16.83
N VAL A 262 4.18 41.87 15.80
CA VAL A 262 3.53 40.71 15.19
C VAL A 262 4.53 39.75 14.53
N THR A 263 5.73 40.22 14.14
CA THR A 263 6.74 39.37 13.47
C THR A 263 7.18 38.19 14.33
N ASP A 264 7.28 38.39 15.64
CA ASP A 264 7.76 37.36 16.57
C ASP A 264 6.76 36.20 16.65
N GLY A 265 5.46 36.52 16.71
CA GLY A 265 4.39 35.50 16.69
C GLY A 265 4.25 34.79 15.34
N LEU A 266 4.53 35.48 14.23
CA LEU A 266 4.59 34.85 12.91
C LEU A 266 5.80 33.90 12.78
N GLY A 267 6.92 34.23 13.43
CA GLY A 267 8.09 33.35 13.53
C GLY A 267 7.78 32.05 14.27
N GLU A 268 7.13 32.12 15.44
CA GLU A 268 6.71 30.93 16.18
C GLU A 268 5.72 30.07 15.37
N LEU A 269 4.78 30.70 14.65
CA LEU A 269 3.85 29.98 13.79
C LEU A 269 4.57 29.27 12.64
N ARG A 270 5.53 29.94 11.99
CA ARG A 270 6.37 29.32 10.94
C ARG A 270 7.10 28.10 11.49
N ASP A 271 7.76 28.22 12.63
CA ASP A 271 8.50 27.12 13.25
C ASP A 271 7.58 25.93 13.58
N GLY A 272 6.35 26.23 14.03
CA GLY A 272 5.30 25.23 14.22
C GLY A 272 4.91 24.51 12.93
N LEU A 273 4.72 25.25 11.83
CA LEU A 273 4.39 24.68 10.51
C LEU A 273 5.54 23.85 9.94
N GLU A 274 6.79 24.28 10.10
CA GLU A 274 7.96 23.47 9.73
C GLU A 274 8.05 22.18 10.55
N GLY A 275 7.78 22.26 11.85
CA GLY A 275 7.70 21.09 12.74
C GLY A 275 6.63 20.10 12.27
N LEU A 276 5.45 20.58 11.91
CA LEU A 276 4.37 19.75 11.34
C LEU A 276 4.76 19.17 9.98
N SER A 277 5.44 19.94 9.12
CA SER A 277 5.92 19.46 7.81
C SER A 277 6.93 18.33 7.98
N LYS A 278 7.88 18.45 8.91
CA LYS A 278 8.84 17.40 9.26
C LYS A 278 8.15 16.14 9.81
N LEU A 279 7.16 16.30 10.68
CA LEU A 279 6.37 15.18 11.19
C LEU A 279 5.60 14.46 10.05
N SER A 280 4.95 15.23 9.19
CA SER A 280 4.21 14.71 8.04
C SER A 280 5.14 13.99 7.05
N SER A 281 6.35 14.50 6.85
CA SER A 281 7.40 13.84 6.05
C SER A 281 7.85 12.50 6.68
N GLY A 282 7.92 12.43 8.01
CA GLY A 282 8.18 11.18 8.74
C GLY A 282 7.07 10.15 8.52
N HIS A 283 5.80 10.56 8.60
CA HIS A 283 4.67 9.68 8.28
C HIS A 283 4.69 9.21 6.82
N TYR A 284 5.03 10.10 5.89
CA TYR A 284 5.19 9.77 4.48
C TYR A 284 6.22 8.65 4.30
N GLN A 285 7.40 8.76 4.92
CA GLN A 285 8.45 7.73 4.84
C GLN A 285 8.02 6.38 5.42
N VAL A 286 7.24 6.38 6.51
CA VAL A 286 6.71 5.13 7.10
C VAL A 286 5.74 4.46 6.13
N VAL A 287 4.78 5.21 5.58
CA VAL A 287 3.80 4.67 4.62
C VAL A 287 4.50 4.20 3.34
N ASP A 288 5.47 4.97 2.83
CA ASP A 288 6.27 4.59 1.67
C ASP A 288 7.05 3.29 1.88
N GLY A 289 7.64 3.11 3.08
CA GLY A 289 8.32 1.88 3.46
C GLY A 289 7.38 0.67 3.54
N ILE A 290 6.16 0.85 4.05
CA ILE A 290 5.13 -0.21 4.08
C ILE A 290 4.70 -0.58 2.66
N VAL A 291 4.37 0.40 1.82
CA VAL A 291 3.97 0.18 0.42
C VAL A 291 5.08 -0.53 -0.35
N SER A 292 6.32 -0.07 -0.23
CA SER A 292 7.48 -0.70 -0.87
C SER A 292 7.71 -2.14 -0.39
N GLY A 293 7.41 -2.44 0.87
CA GLY A 293 7.50 -3.79 1.43
C GLY A 293 6.39 -4.73 0.96
N MET A 294 5.22 -4.19 0.57
CA MET A 294 4.12 -4.95 -0.03
C MET A 294 4.38 -5.22 -1.54
N GLN A 295 5.07 -4.31 -2.22
CA GLN A 295 5.40 -4.45 -3.63
C GLN A 295 6.40 -5.58 -3.90
N GLY A 296 6.07 -6.45 -4.86
CA GLY A 296 6.92 -7.57 -5.29
C GLY A 296 6.77 -8.84 -4.46
N GLN A 297 5.86 -8.86 -3.48
CA GLN A 297 5.43 -10.11 -2.85
C GLN A 297 4.43 -10.82 -3.76
N ASP A 298 4.81 -12.00 -4.25
CA ASP A 298 3.92 -12.84 -5.05
C ASP A 298 3.03 -13.68 -4.12
N TYR A 299 1.81 -13.21 -3.90
CA TYR A 299 0.80 -13.94 -3.12
C TYR A 299 0.02 -14.95 -3.97
N SER A 300 0.27 -15.07 -5.29
CA SER A 300 -0.47 -16.02 -6.13
C SER A 300 -0.15 -17.48 -5.81
N ALA A 301 1.03 -17.75 -5.24
CA ALA A 301 1.39 -19.09 -4.76
C ALA A 301 0.51 -19.56 -3.59
N VAL A 302 -0.12 -18.63 -2.84
CA VAL A 302 -1.03 -18.93 -1.74
C VAL A 302 -2.46 -19.16 -2.25
N ALA A 303 -2.88 -18.43 -3.28
CA ALA A 303 -4.20 -18.54 -3.91
C ALA A 303 -4.41 -19.82 -4.76
N GLY A 304 -3.35 -20.60 -5.02
CA GLY A 304 -3.46 -21.90 -5.70
C GLY A 304 -3.41 -23.10 -4.76
N ALA A 305 -3.24 -22.88 -3.45
CA ALA A 305 -3.10 -23.97 -2.49
C ALA A 305 -4.41 -24.75 -2.35
N SER A 306 -5.56 -24.06 -2.26
CA SER A 306 -6.90 -24.64 -2.18
C SER A 306 -7.18 -25.58 -3.37
N GLU A 307 -6.89 -25.14 -4.59
CA GLU A 307 -7.01 -25.95 -5.81
C GLU A 307 -6.09 -27.17 -5.81
N GLY A 308 -4.86 -27.04 -5.32
CA GLY A 308 -3.92 -28.16 -5.17
C GLY A 308 -4.43 -29.23 -4.20
N PHE A 309 -5.01 -28.84 -3.06
CA PHE A 309 -5.62 -29.77 -2.11
C PHE A 309 -6.92 -30.38 -2.65
N ALA A 310 -7.74 -29.62 -3.39
CA ALA A 310 -8.93 -30.15 -4.05
C ALA A 310 -8.57 -31.23 -5.10
N GLN A 311 -7.51 -31.03 -5.88
CA GLN A 311 -7.01 -32.05 -6.82
C GLN A 311 -6.47 -33.30 -6.09
N LEU A 312 -5.85 -33.13 -4.92
CA LEU A 312 -5.37 -34.24 -4.11
C LEU A 312 -6.55 -35.04 -3.52
N ALA A 313 -7.59 -34.38 -3.00
CA ALA A 313 -8.81 -35.03 -2.52
C ALA A 313 -9.47 -35.88 -3.62
N GLU A 314 -9.59 -35.33 -4.82
CA GLU A 314 -10.11 -36.06 -5.98
C GLU A 314 -9.24 -37.29 -6.33
N GLY A 315 -7.92 -37.15 -6.29
CA GLY A 315 -7.00 -38.29 -6.47
C GLY A 315 -7.15 -39.37 -5.41
N MET A 316 -7.44 -39.00 -4.15
CA MET A 316 -7.68 -39.94 -3.06
C MET A 316 -9.02 -40.66 -3.21
N ASN A 317 -10.08 -39.96 -3.64
CA ASN A 317 -11.38 -40.55 -3.95
C ASN A 317 -11.27 -41.60 -5.09
N GLN A 318 -10.48 -41.31 -6.13
CA GLN A 318 -10.23 -42.26 -7.22
C GLN A 318 -9.45 -43.50 -6.73
N LEU A 319 -8.48 -43.32 -5.83
CA LEU A 319 -7.71 -44.42 -5.25
C LEU A 319 -8.58 -45.29 -4.32
N GLN A 320 -9.47 -44.67 -3.53
CA GLN A 320 -10.45 -45.37 -2.70
C GLN A 320 -11.36 -46.25 -3.57
N ALA A 321 -11.95 -45.68 -4.63
CA ALA A 321 -12.80 -46.41 -5.57
C ALA A 321 -12.05 -47.58 -6.25
N GLY A 322 -10.76 -47.39 -6.60
CA GLY A 322 -9.92 -48.47 -7.13
C GLY A 322 -9.68 -49.59 -6.12
N THR A 323 -9.50 -49.25 -4.84
CA THR A 323 -9.30 -50.20 -3.73
C THR A 323 -10.59 -50.99 -3.45
N ASP A 324 -11.75 -50.32 -3.45
CA ASP A 324 -13.06 -50.98 -3.36
C ASP A 324 -13.31 -51.94 -4.51
N GLY A 325 -12.94 -51.55 -5.74
CA GLY A 325 -13.03 -52.41 -6.92
C GLY A 325 -12.18 -53.69 -6.80
N LEU A 326 -10.98 -53.60 -6.24
CA LEU A 326 -10.15 -54.77 -5.93
C LEU A 326 -10.80 -55.65 -4.85
N GLY A 327 -11.35 -55.04 -3.80
CA GLY A 327 -12.10 -55.76 -2.76
C GLY A 327 -13.29 -56.54 -3.31
N GLN A 328 -14.06 -55.94 -4.23
CA GLN A 328 -15.17 -56.61 -4.92
C GLN A 328 -14.70 -57.77 -5.80
N LEU A 329 -13.59 -57.61 -6.53
CA LEU A 329 -13.00 -58.69 -7.32
C LEU A 329 -12.59 -59.88 -6.44
N THR A 330 -11.91 -59.61 -5.31
CA THR A 330 -11.52 -60.65 -4.36
C THR A 330 -12.74 -61.33 -3.73
N ALA A 331 -13.81 -60.60 -3.43
CA ALA A 331 -15.07 -61.17 -2.96
C ALA A 331 -15.69 -62.12 -4.00
N GLY A 332 -15.67 -61.76 -5.29
CA GLY A 332 -16.11 -62.63 -6.38
C GLY A 332 -15.26 -63.90 -6.52
N GLN A 333 -13.95 -63.80 -6.32
CA GLN A 333 -13.06 -64.97 -6.33
C GLN A 333 -13.33 -65.91 -5.16
N ILE A 334 -13.58 -65.37 -3.95
CA ILE A 334 -13.97 -66.16 -2.78
C ILE A 334 -15.27 -66.92 -3.07
N GLN A 335 -16.29 -66.23 -3.62
CA GLN A 335 -17.57 -66.86 -3.96
C GLN A 335 -17.40 -67.99 -5.01
N TYR A 336 -16.52 -67.80 -5.98
CA TYR A 336 -16.19 -68.83 -6.96
C TYR A 336 -15.49 -70.04 -6.31
N LEU A 337 -14.53 -69.81 -5.42
CA LEU A 337 -13.86 -70.86 -4.66
C LEU A 337 -14.83 -71.61 -3.75
N ASP A 338 -15.76 -70.91 -3.07
CA ASP A 338 -16.80 -71.53 -2.26
C ASP A 338 -17.67 -72.49 -3.09
N GLY A 339 -18.04 -72.09 -4.31
CA GLY A 339 -18.77 -72.95 -5.25
C GLY A 339 -17.97 -74.20 -5.66
N LEU A 340 -16.67 -74.05 -5.95
CA LEU A 340 -15.81 -75.18 -6.28
C LEU A 340 -15.59 -76.13 -5.10
N ILE A 341 -15.33 -75.59 -3.90
CA ILE A 341 -15.12 -76.38 -2.67
C ILE A 341 -16.39 -77.16 -2.33
N ALA A 342 -17.57 -76.54 -2.45
CA ALA A 342 -18.86 -77.19 -2.21
C ALA A 342 -19.18 -78.25 -3.26
N GLY A 343 -18.72 -78.08 -4.52
CA GLY A 343 -18.91 -79.06 -5.60
C GLY A 343 -17.98 -80.28 -5.54
N ILE A 344 -16.95 -80.27 -4.69
CA ILE A 344 -16.09 -81.43 -4.45
C ILE A 344 -16.64 -82.20 -3.24
N ASP A 345 -17.46 -83.21 -3.53
CA ASP A 345 -17.88 -84.23 -2.57
C ASP A 345 -17.09 -85.53 -2.82
N SER A 346 -16.24 -85.91 -1.87
CA SER A 346 -15.43 -87.12 -1.99
C SER A 346 -16.25 -88.39 -1.81
N ASP A 347 -17.44 -88.29 -1.20
CA ASP A 347 -18.35 -89.41 -1.00
C ASP A 347 -18.93 -89.92 -2.33
N ASP A 348 -19.11 -89.05 -3.33
CA ASP A 348 -19.56 -89.42 -4.68
C ASP A 348 -18.57 -90.35 -5.41
N PHE A 349 -17.29 -90.30 -5.05
CA PHE A 349 -16.22 -91.11 -5.66
C PHE A 349 -15.90 -92.39 -4.89
N SER A 350 -16.51 -92.57 -3.70
CA SER A 350 -16.30 -93.75 -2.84
C SER A 350 -16.74 -95.05 -3.53
N GLN A 351 -17.82 -95.00 -4.32
CA GLN A 351 -18.35 -96.16 -5.06
C GLN A 351 -17.43 -96.58 -6.22
N VAL A 352 -16.78 -95.60 -6.87
CA VAL A 352 -15.82 -95.85 -7.96
C VAL A 352 -14.54 -96.49 -7.40
N ALA A 353 -14.14 -96.13 -6.19
CA ALA A 353 -12.99 -96.73 -5.50
C ALA A 353 -13.21 -98.20 -5.07
N GLN A 354 -14.47 -98.67 -4.98
CA GLN A 354 -14.80 -100.07 -4.64
C GLN A 354 -14.83 -101.01 -5.87
N LEU A 355 -14.82 -100.46 -7.09
CA LEU A 355 -14.89 -101.23 -8.32
C LEU A 355 -13.76 -102.29 -8.45
N PRO A 356 -12.49 -102.01 -8.11
CA PRO A 356 -11.44 -103.03 -8.16
C PRO A 356 -11.71 -104.22 -7.24
N THR A 357 -12.16 -103.97 -6.00
CA THR A 357 -12.51 -105.01 -5.04
C THR A 357 -13.68 -105.87 -5.53
N ALA A 358 -14.73 -105.26 -6.09
CA ALA A 358 -15.86 -105.98 -6.67
C ALA A 358 -15.46 -106.85 -7.88
N LEU A 359 -14.52 -106.37 -8.71
CA LEU A 359 -13.97 -107.13 -9.84
C LEU A 359 -13.09 -108.30 -9.38
N ASP A 360 -12.30 -108.12 -8.32
CA ASP A 360 -11.50 -109.18 -7.70
C ASP A 360 -12.39 -110.28 -7.08
N GLU A 361 -13.47 -109.91 -6.40
CA GLU A 361 -14.46 -110.86 -5.86
C GLU A 361 -15.14 -111.68 -6.98
N LEU A 362 -15.53 -111.01 -8.07
CA LEU A 362 -16.11 -111.67 -9.24
C LEU A 362 -15.10 -112.62 -9.92
N ALA A 363 -13.82 -112.22 -10.01
CA ALA A 363 -12.75 -113.06 -10.52
C ALA A 363 -12.52 -114.29 -9.63
N SER A 364 -12.54 -114.13 -8.31
CA SER A 364 -12.46 -115.26 -7.37
C SER A 364 -13.61 -116.24 -7.58
N GLY A 365 -14.86 -115.76 -7.65
CA GLY A 365 -16.02 -116.63 -7.86
C GLY A 365 -16.00 -117.38 -9.20
N LEU A 366 -15.50 -116.74 -10.27
CA LEU A 366 -15.27 -117.40 -11.56
C LEU A 366 -14.16 -118.46 -11.48
N GLY A 367 -13.10 -118.20 -10.70
CA GLY A 367 -12.04 -119.17 -10.43
C GLY A 367 -12.52 -120.42 -9.69
N ASP A 368 -13.38 -120.24 -8.69
CA ASP A 368 -14.00 -121.35 -7.95
C ASP A 368 -14.90 -122.21 -8.86
N LEU A 369 -15.71 -121.56 -9.72
CA LEU A 369 -16.55 -122.25 -10.69
C LEU A 369 -15.69 -123.08 -11.67
N LYS A 370 -14.61 -122.49 -12.20
CA LYS A 370 -13.66 -123.20 -13.08
C LYS A 370 -13.08 -124.44 -12.38
N THR A 371 -12.65 -124.30 -11.13
CA THR A 371 -12.10 -125.40 -10.33
C THR A 371 -13.12 -126.55 -10.18
N GLY A 372 -14.40 -126.21 -9.96
CA GLY A 372 -15.48 -127.19 -9.91
C GLY A 372 -15.67 -127.95 -11.24
N VAL A 373 -15.65 -127.23 -12.36
CA VAL A 373 -15.75 -127.85 -13.71
C VAL A 373 -14.54 -128.75 -14.01
N ASP A 374 -13.32 -128.32 -13.67
CA ASP A 374 -12.10 -129.13 -13.79
C ASP A 374 -12.19 -130.43 -12.96
N GLY A 375 -12.77 -130.35 -11.76
CA GLY A 375 -13.05 -131.51 -10.91
C GLY A 375 -14.02 -132.50 -11.57
N MET A 376 -15.06 -132.01 -12.26
CA MET A 376 -15.98 -132.87 -13.01
C MET A 376 -15.32 -133.53 -14.23
N VAL A 377 -14.46 -132.81 -14.96
CA VAL A 377 -13.65 -133.38 -16.06
C VAL A 377 -12.78 -134.52 -15.54
N THR A 378 -12.10 -134.30 -14.41
CA THR A 378 -11.25 -135.31 -13.75
C THR A 378 -12.04 -136.53 -13.30
N LEU A 379 -13.25 -136.33 -12.76
CA LEU A 379 -14.15 -137.43 -12.38
C LEU A 379 -14.56 -138.25 -13.61
N LEU A 380 -14.91 -137.59 -14.71
CA LEU A 380 -15.27 -138.28 -15.96
C LEU A 380 -14.09 -139.04 -16.55
N ASP A 381 -12.86 -138.50 -16.47
CA ASP A 381 -11.65 -139.23 -16.86
C ASP A 381 -11.52 -140.55 -16.06
N GLY A 382 -11.78 -140.51 -14.75
CA GLY A 382 -11.80 -141.70 -13.90
C GLY A 382 -12.93 -142.69 -14.23
N GLN A 383 -14.12 -142.20 -14.55
CA GLN A 383 -15.26 -143.05 -14.95
C GLN A 383 -15.04 -143.71 -16.32
N ILE A 384 -14.49 -142.98 -17.29
CA ILE A 384 -14.10 -143.53 -18.60
C ILE A 384 -13.05 -144.61 -18.41
N GLN A 385 -12.04 -144.38 -17.57
CA GLN A 385 -11.02 -145.38 -17.25
C GLN A 385 -11.60 -146.62 -16.57
N TYR A 386 -12.61 -146.45 -15.71
CA TYR A 386 -13.33 -147.56 -15.09
C TYR A 386 -14.14 -148.36 -16.12
N LEU A 387 -14.86 -147.69 -17.04
CA LEU A 387 -15.55 -148.33 -18.16
C LEU A 387 -14.58 -149.09 -19.07
N ASP A 388 -13.39 -148.53 -19.33
CA ASP A 388 -12.33 -149.23 -20.09
C ASP A 388 -11.89 -150.52 -19.40
N GLY A 389 -11.74 -150.49 -18.07
CA GLY A 389 -11.43 -151.68 -17.28
C GLY A 389 -12.56 -152.72 -17.31
N LEU A 390 -13.82 -152.28 -17.21
CA LEU A 390 -14.99 -153.15 -17.33
C LEU A 390 -15.09 -153.77 -18.73
N ALA A 391 -14.91 -152.96 -19.79
CA ALA A 391 -14.91 -153.44 -21.17
C ALA A 391 -13.86 -154.53 -21.39
N ALA A 392 -12.64 -154.33 -20.87
CA ALA A 392 -11.56 -155.32 -20.95
C ALA A 392 -11.91 -156.61 -20.18
N SER A 393 -12.49 -156.51 -18.98
CA SER A 393 -12.92 -157.66 -18.19
C SER A 393 -14.04 -158.44 -18.88
N ASN A 394 -15.04 -157.73 -19.38
CA ASN A 394 -16.17 -158.30 -20.12
C ASN A 394 -15.70 -159.02 -21.40
N ALA A 395 -14.77 -158.42 -22.15
CA ALA A 395 -14.16 -159.05 -23.32
C ALA A 395 -13.42 -160.36 -22.96
N ALA A 396 -12.70 -160.39 -21.83
CA ALA A 396 -12.01 -161.59 -21.35
C ALA A 396 -13.00 -162.70 -20.93
N LEU A 397 -14.05 -162.36 -20.19
CA LEU A 397 -15.12 -163.30 -19.81
C LEU A 397 -15.82 -163.86 -21.04
N LYS A 398 -16.12 -163.01 -22.03
CA LYS A 398 -16.72 -163.42 -23.30
C LYS A 398 -15.83 -164.45 -24.01
N ALA A 399 -14.53 -164.19 -24.08
CA ALA A 399 -13.58 -165.14 -24.65
C ALA A 399 -13.53 -166.47 -23.89
N SER A 400 -13.62 -166.47 -22.56
CA SER A 400 -13.73 -167.71 -21.76
C SER A 400 -15.04 -168.46 -22.00
N ALA A 401 -16.17 -167.76 -22.11
CA ALA A 401 -17.45 -168.36 -22.44
C ALA A 401 -17.43 -169.00 -23.85
N HIS A 402 -16.78 -168.33 -24.81
CA HIS A 402 -16.56 -168.88 -26.15
C HIS A 402 -15.75 -170.20 -26.09
N GLN A 403 -14.62 -170.20 -25.36
CA GLN A 403 -13.80 -171.40 -25.16
C GLN A 403 -14.57 -172.56 -24.50
N MET A 404 -15.45 -172.26 -23.54
CA MET A 404 -16.32 -173.27 -22.94
C MET A 404 -17.34 -173.83 -23.94
N THR A 405 -17.91 -172.96 -24.78
CA THR A 405 -18.84 -173.36 -25.85
C THR A 405 -18.18 -174.35 -26.79
N ASP A 406 -16.93 -174.09 -27.18
CA ASP A 406 -16.12 -174.96 -28.03
C ASP A 406 -15.81 -176.31 -27.36
N ALA A 407 -15.38 -176.27 -26.09
CA ALA A 407 -15.00 -177.47 -25.33
C ALA A 407 -16.17 -178.39 -24.98
N ALA A 408 -17.38 -177.84 -24.83
CA ALA A 408 -18.61 -178.56 -24.50
C ALA A 408 -19.37 -179.09 -25.72
N SER A 409 -18.76 -179.10 -26.91
CA SER A 409 -19.42 -179.35 -28.20
C SER A 409 -20.15 -180.71 -28.31
N ASP A 410 -19.74 -181.72 -27.54
CA ASP A 410 -20.41 -183.03 -27.48
C ASP A 410 -21.64 -183.05 -26.53
N ASP A 411 -21.85 -181.99 -25.72
CA ASP A 411 -23.04 -181.78 -24.87
C ASP A 411 -23.81 -180.54 -25.34
N ALA A 412 -24.86 -180.78 -26.12
CA ALA A 412 -25.69 -179.74 -26.72
C ALA A 412 -26.33 -178.78 -25.68
N THR A 413 -26.59 -179.25 -24.45
CA THR A 413 -27.21 -178.40 -23.42
C THR A 413 -26.17 -177.43 -22.86
N LEU A 414 -24.98 -177.94 -22.58
CA LEU A 414 -23.89 -177.15 -22.00
C LEU A 414 -23.34 -176.13 -23.02
N SER A 415 -23.23 -176.51 -24.29
CA SER A 415 -22.82 -175.61 -25.38
C SER A 415 -23.82 -174.47 -25.61
N ALA A 416 -25.13 -174.76 -25.62
CA ALA A 416 -26.17 -173.72 -25.75
C ALA A 416 -26.17 -172.73 -24.58
N MET A 417 -25.91 -173.21 -23.35
CA MET A 417 -25.76 -172.33 -22.18
C MET A 417 -24.55 -171.40 -22.32
N ALA A 418 -23.40 -171.91 -22.75
CA ALA A 418 -22.18 -171.12 -22.91
C ALA A 418 -22.30 -170.08 -24.04
N ALA A 419 -22.95 -170.43 -25.17
CA ALA A 419 -23.25 -169.48 -26.25
C ALA A 419 -24.24 -168.38 -25.81
N GLY A 420 -25.22 -168.72 -24.97
CA GLY A 420 -26.13 -167.73 -24.38
C GLY A 420 -25.41 -166.74 -23.46
N ILE A 421 -24.43 -167.21 -22.69
CA ILE A 421 -23.55 -166.35 -21.87
C ILE A 421 -22.71 -165.45 -22.77
N GLU A 422 -22.09 -165.99 -23.82
CA GLU A 422 -21.29 -165.22 -24.77
C GLU A 422 -22.09 -164.11 -25.46
N TYR A 423 -23.32 -164.42 -25.91
CA TYR A 423 -24.23 -163.45 -26.51
C TYR A 423 -24.61 -162.35 -25.50
N GLY A 424 -24.88 -162.73 -24.25
CA GLY A 424 -25.13 -161.77 -23.16
C GLY A 424 -23.94 -160.81 -22.95
N LEU A 425 -22.72 -161.35 -22.90
CA LEU A 425 -21.49 -160.57 -22.72
C LEU A 425 -21.17 -159.70 -23.96
N ALA A 426 -21.58 -160.12 -25.16
CA ALA A 426 -21.48 -159.29 -26.36
C ALA A 426 -22.34 -158.03 -26.23
N ASN A 427 -23.62 -158.19 -25.87
CA ASN A 427 -24.54 -157.07 -25.68
C ASN A 427 -24.11 -156.17 -24.51
N GLU A 428 -23.55 -156.75 -23.44
CA GLU A 428 -22.97 -155.96 -22.34
C GLU A 428 -21.77 -155.14 -22.81
N GLY A 429 -20.93 -155.69 -23.69
CA GLY A 429 -19.80 -154.98 -24.29
C GLY A 429 -20.21 -153.79 -25.15
N ASP A 430 -21.24 -153.99 -25.98
CA ASP A 430 -21.82 -152.91 -26.80
C ASP A 430 -22.39 -151.81 -25.89
N MET A 431 -23.12 -152.19 -24.83
CA MET A 431 -23.70 -151.24 -23.88
C MET A 431 -22.63 -150.45 -23.09
N ILE A 432 -21.49 -151.08 -22.74
CA ILE A 432 -20.34 -150.39 -22.15
C ILE A 432 -19.73 -149.39 -23.13
N ALA A 433 -19.56 -149.77 -24.41
CA ALA A 433 -19.05 -148.88 -25.45
C ALA A 433 -19.99 -147.68 -25.69
N ALA A 434 -21.31 -147.90 -25.69
CA ALA A 434 -22.30 -146.83 -25.81
C ALA A 434 -22.31 -145.89 -24.60
N LEU A 435 -22.14 -146.40 -23.38
CA LEU A 435 -21.98 -145.56 -22.19
C LEU A 435 -20.70 -144.71 -22.27
N ARG A 436 -19.62 -145.29 -22.81
CA ARG A 436 -18.32 -144.63 -22.91
C ARG A 436 -18.29 -143.56 -24.00
N ASP A 437 -18.59 -143.95 -25.23
CA ASP A 437 -18.40 -143.12 -26.43
C ASP A 437 -19.71 -142.61 -27.03
N GLY A 438 -20.82 -143.24 -26.69
CA GLY A 438 -22.13 -143.00 -27.29
C GLY A 438 -22.43 -144.02 -28.38
N ASP A 439 -23.71 -144.35 -28.52
CA ASP A 439 -24.26 -145.08 -29.65
C ASP A 439 -25.70 -144.63 -29.92
N GLU A 440 -25.91 -144.00 -31.07
CA GLU A 440 -27.24 -143.56 -31.51
C GLU A 440 -28.20 -144.73 -31.75
N ALA A 441 -27.69 -145.89 -32.20
CA ALA A 441 -28.52 -147.05 -32.50
C ALA A 441 -29.13 -147.68 -31.22
N MET A 442 -28.46 -147.50 -30.08
CA MET A 442 -28.96 -147.90 -28.76
C MET A 442 -29.69 -146.79 -27.98
N GLY A 443 -29.88 -145.61 -28.60
CA GLY A 443 -30.57 -144.49 -27.95
C GLY A 443 -29.71 -143.75 -26.91
N LEU A 444 -28.39 -143.95 -26.92
CA LEU A 444 -27.42 -143.26 -26.06
C LEU A 444 -26.48 -142.39 -26.92
N PRO A 445 -26.96 -141.31 -27.55
CA PRO A 445 -26.19 -140.55 -28.54
C PRO A 445 -24.90 -139.89 -28.00
N TYR A 446 -24.79 -139.73 -26.68
CA TYR A 446 -23.64 -139.10 -26.03
C TYR A 446 -23.09 -140.02 -24.94
N GLY A 447 -21.83 -140.43 -25.09
CA GLY A 447 -21.10 -141.12 -24.04
C GLY A 447 -20.41 -140.17 -23.05
N LEU A 448 -19.76 -140.75 -22.05
CA LEU A 448 -18.91 -140.01 -21.09
C LEU A 448 -17.79 -139.23 -21.80
N THR A 449 -17.21 -139.75 -22.88
CA THR A 449 -16.17 -139.07 -23.67
C THR A 449 -16.66 -137.72 -24.22
N TYR A 450 -17.89 -137.68 -24.75
CA TYR A 450 -18.50 -136.45 -25.25
C TYR A 450 -18.75 -135.45 -24.11
N THR A 451 -19.34 -135.92 -23.01
CA THR A 451 -19.67 -135.08 -21.84
C THR A 451 -18.41 -134.44 -21.25
N ARG A 452 -17.32 -135.21 -21.17
CA ARG A 452 -16.00 -134.76 -20.71
C ARG A 452 -15.44 -133.66 -21.60
N ALA A 453 -15.53 -133.81 -22.93
CA ALA A 453 -15.05 -132.81 -23.88
C ALA A 453 -15.80 -131.48 -23.76
N GLN A 454 -17.13 -131.51 -23.53
CA GLN A 454 -17.93 -130.29 -23.33
C GLN A 454 -17.54 -129.56 -22.03
N LEU A 455 -17.35 -130.29 -20.94
CA LEU A 455 -16.90 -129.70 -19.67
C LEU A 455 -15.49 -129.12 -19.76
N ALA A 456 -14.58 -129.76 -20.52
CA ALA A 456 -13.26 -129.21 -20.78
C ALA A 456 -13.33 -127.87 -21.55
N ALA A 457 -14.18 -127.78 -22.58
CA ALA A 457 -14.38 -126.54 -23.33
C ALA A 457 -14.99 -125.41 -22.45
N ILE A 458 -15.93 -125.75 -21.56
CA ILE A 458 -16.48 -124.81 -20.57
C ILE A 458 -15.38 -124.32 -19.63
N SER A 459 -14.53 -125.22 -19.15
CA SER A 459 -13.42 -124.89 -18.26
C SER A 459 -12.40 -123.94 -18.91
N ASP A 460 -12.06 -124.17 -20.18
CA ASP A 460 -11.19 -123.29 -20.96
C ASP A 460 -11.81 -121.91 -21.17
N GLY A 461 -13.10 -121.84 -21.49
CA GLY A 461 -13.84 -120.60 -21.64
C GLY A 461 -13.92 -119.77 -20.34
N LEU A 462 -14.10 -120.44 -19.19
CA LEU A 462 -14.01 -119.79 -17.87
C LEU A 462 -12.61 -119.25 -17.61
N GLY A 463 -11.57 -119.96 -18.03
CA GLY A 463 -10.17 -119.51 -17.92
C GLY A 463 -9.90 -118.23 -18.71
N GLN A 464 -10.40 -118.13 -19.94
CA GLN A 464 -10.27 -116.92 -20.75
C GLN A 464 -11.02 -115.73 -20.13
N THR A 465 -12.23 -115.97 -19.60
CA THR A 465 -13.03 -114.93 -18.94
C THR A 465 -12.34 -114.41 -17.67
N LEU A 466 -11.74 -115.31 -16.88
CA LEU A 466 -10.98 -114.96 -15.69
C LEU A 466 -9.78 -114.05 -16.01
N LEU A 467 -9.01 -114.38 -17.06
CA LEU A 467 -7.88 -113.56 -17.51
C LEU A 467 -8.33 -112.15 -17.94
N GLY A 468 -9.44 -112.06 -18.69
CA GLY A 468 -10.02 -110.77 -19.09
C GLY A 468 -10.45 -109.94 -17.89
N LEU A 469 -11.09 -110.57 -16.90
CA LEU A 469 -11.55 -109.88 -15.69
C LEU A 469 -10.39 -109.40 -14.81
N GLN A 470 -9.32 -110.19 -14.69
CA GLN A 470 -8.10 -109.80 -13.97
C GLN A 470 -7.39 -108.60 -14.62
N GLN A 471 -7.39 -108.51 -15.95
CA GLN A 471 -6.86 -107.33 -16.65
C GLN A 471 -7.68 -106.07 -16.37
N ILE A 472 -9.01 -106.19 -16.35
CA ILE A 472 -9.92 -105.07 -16.02
C ILE A 472 -9.71 -104.65 -14.56
N ALA A 473 -9.62 -105.59 -13.62
CA ALA A 473 -9.37 -105.31 -12.21
C ALA A 473 -8.02 -104.57 -11.99
N THR A 474 -6.96 -105.01 -12.67
CA THR A 474 -5.63 -104.36 -12.63
C THR A 474 -5.69 -102.94 -13.19
N GLY A 475 -6.40 -102.73 -14.31
CA GLY A 475 -6.61 -101.40 -14.88
C GLY A 475 -7.42 -100.47 -13.97
N ALA A 476 -8.34 -101.02 -13.18
CA ALA A 476 -9.18 -100.26 -12.26
C ALA A 476 -8.48 -99.84 -10.96
N GLN A 477 -7.32 -100.42 -10.59
CA GLN A 477 -6.61 -100.11 -9.34
C GLN A 477 -6.27 -98.61 -9.17
N GLY A 478 -6.02 -97.90 -10.28
CA GLY A 478 -5.78 -96.45 -10.26
C GLY A 478 -6.96 -95.63 -9.74
N LEU A 479 -8.18 -96.18 -9.78
CA LEU A 479 -9.40 -95.51 -9.30
C LEU A 479 -9.51 -95.46 -7.78
N THR A 480 -8.73 -96.26 -7.04
CA THR A 480 -8.72 -96.25 -5.56
C THR A 480 -8.13 -94.96 -4.98
N ALA A 481 -7.24 -94.29 -5.72
CA ALA A 481 -6.59 -93.06 -5.29
C ALA A 481 -7.44 -91.80 -5.56
N LEU A 482 -8.51 -91.91 -6.36
CA LEU A 482 -9.31 -90.77 -6.81
C LEU A 482 -9.92 -89.96 -5.65
N PRO A 483 -10.58 -90.57 -4.63
CA PRO A 483 -11.15 -89.81 -3.52
C PRO A 483 -10.10 -89.00 -2.76
N GLY A 484 -8.91 -89.57 -2.54
CA GLY A 484 -7.80 -88.90 -1.86
C GLY A 484 -7.23 -87.72 -2.68
N GLN A 485 -7.21 -87.83 -4.00
CA GLN A 485 -6.79 -86.73 -4.88
C GLN A 485 -7.79 -85.56 -4.86
N PHE A 486 -9.10 -85.84 -4.83
CA PHE A 486 -10.13 -84.81 -4.71
C PHE A 486 -10.13 -84.13 -3.33
N GLU A 487 -9.87 -84.85 -2.25
CA GLU A 487 -9.68 -84.27 -0.91
C GLU A 487 -8.43 -83.36 -0.83
N GLN A 488 -7.34 -83.74 -1.50
CA GLN A 488 -6.15 -82.88 -1.60
C GLN A 488 -6.45 -81.60 -2.39
N LEU A 489 -7.20 -81.71 -3.50
CA LEU A 489 -7.64 -80.54 -4.27
C LEU A 489 -8.54 -79.62 -3.44
N LYS A 490 -9.53 -80.19 -2.73
CA LYS A 490 -10.42 -79.43 -1.83
C LYS A 490 -9.64 -78.69 -0.75
N SER A 491 -8.69 -79.36 -0.11
CA SER A 491 -7.82 -78.76 0.90
C SER A 491 -6.96 -77.61 0.35
N ALA A 492 -6.43 -77.77 -0.87
CA ALA A 492 -5.66 -76.70 -1.54
C ALA A 492 -6.53 -75.48 -1.86
N LEU A 493 -7.77 -75.69 -2.31
CA LEU A 493 -8.74 -74.60 -2.58
C LEU A 493 -9.16 -73.88 -1.29
N VAL A 494 -9.37 -74.61 -0.18
CA VAL A 494 -9.63 -74.01 1.14
C VAL A 494 -8.44 -73.17 1.60
N THR A 495 -7.21 -73.67 1.42
CA THR A 495 -5.99 -72.92 1.77
C THR A 495 -5.84 -71.64 0.94
N LEU A 496 -6.21 -71.66 -0.34
CA LEU A 496 -6.22 -70.45 -1.18
C LEU A 496 -7.28 -69.43 -0.72
N ARG A 497 -8.45 -69.91 -0.29
CA ARG A 497 -9.55 -69.06 0.20
C ARG A 497 -9.24 -68.42 1.55
N ASP A 498 -8.90 -69.24 2.54
CA ASP A 498 -8.81 -68.85 3.96
C ASP A 498 -7.39 -68.53 4.41
N GLY A 499 -6.39 -68.97 3.65
CA GLY A 499 -4.98 -68.90 4.03
C GLY A 499 -4.51 -70.17 4.74
N GLY A 500 -3.20 -70.27 4.93
CA GLY A 500 -2.58 -71.42 5.59
C GLY A 500 -1.12 -71.58 5.24
N VAL A 501 -0.54 -72.73 5.57
CA VAL A 501 0.89 -73.00 5.36
C VAL A 501 1.09 -73.78 4.07
N VAL A 502 1.75 -73.15 3.10
CA VAL A 502 2.11 -73.76 1.81
C VAL A 502 3.62 -73.86 1.75
N TYR A 503 4.15 -75.07 1.60
CA TYR A 503 5.60 -75.36 1.61
C TYR A 503 6.36 -74.76 2.82
N GLY A 504 5.74 -74.71 4.00
CA GLY A 504 6.34 -74.19 5.23
C GLY A 504 6.31 -72.67 5.38
N THR A 505 5.67 -71.95 4.45
CA THR A 505 5.44 -70.50 4.54
C THR A 505 3.97 -70.23 4.79
N GLU A 506 3.68 -69.42 5.81
CA GLU A 506 2.33 -68.95 6.11
C GLU A 506 1.93 -67.91 5.06
N MET A 507 0.84 -68.16 4.33
CA MET A 507 0.31 -67.26 3.32
C MET A 507 -1.12 -66.83 3.69
N PRO A 508 -1.44 -65.52 3.61
CA PRO A 508 -2.79 -65.03 3.84
C PRO A 508 -3.74 -65.50 2.74
N GLY A 509 -4.99 -65.77 3.11
CA GLY A 509 -6.04 -66.14 2.16
C GLY A 509 -6.59 -64.94 1.40
N LEU A 510 -7.42 -65.23 0.39
CA LEU A 510 -8.20 -64.21 -0.29
C LEU A 510 -9.15 -63.47 0.67
N VAL A 511 -9.66 -64.14 1.72
CA VAL A 511 -10.48 -63.49 2.76
C VAL A 511 -9.67 -62.39 3.48
N THR A 512 -8.47 -62.71 3.96
CA THR A 512 -7.58 -61.73 4.60
C THR A 512 -7.22 -60.59 3.64
N THR A 513 -6.97 -60.92 2.37
CA THR A 513 -6.64 -59.92 1.33
C THR A 513 -7.78 -58.94 1.12
N ARG A 514 -9.03 -59.42 1.02
CA ARG A 514 -10.24 -58.57 0.93
C ARG A 514 -10.37 -57.66 2.15
N ASP A 515 -10.22 -58.21 3.35
CA ASP A 515 -10.40 -57.45 4.58
C ASP A 515 -9.31 -56.35 4.73
N SER A 516 -8.07 -56.65 4.34
CA SER A 516 -7.00 -55.65 4.26
C SER A 516 -7.28 -54.54 3.23
N LEU A 517 -7.84 -54.88 2.06
CA LEU A 517 -8.25 -53.89 1.06
C LEU A 517 -9.37 -52.99 1.60
N SER A 518 -10.33 -53.53 2.34
CA SER A 518 -11.36 -52.72 3.03
C SER A 518 -10.72 -51.72 3.99
N GLY A 519 -9.79 -52.17 4.83
CA GLY A 519 -9.11 -51.28 5.78
C GLY A 519 -8.24 -50.20 5.09
N ILE A 520 -7.64 -50.51 3.94
CA ILE A 520 -6.91 -49.53 3.12
C ILE A 520 -7.89 -48.53 2.51
N SER A 521 -9.03 -48.98 1.98
CA SER A 521 -10.07 -48.12 1.42
C SER A 521 -10.60 -47.13 2.45
N ASP A 522 -10.95 -47.61 3.65
CA ASP A 522 -11.41 -46.76 4.76
C ASP A 522 -10.34 -45.72 5.15
N GLY A 523 -9.06 -46.12 5.20
CA GLY A 523 -7.95 -45.22 5.50
C GLY A 523 -7.70 -44.15 4.43
N ILE A 524 -7.86 -44.50 3.14
CA ILE A 524 -7.78 -43.52 2.04
C ILE A 524 -8.96 -42.55 2.11
N GLY A 525 -10.17 -43.04 2.40
CA GLY A 525 -11.35 -42.19 2.57
C GLY A 525 -11.19 -41.18 3.70
N GLN A 526 -10.77 -41.62 4.89
CA GLN A 526 -10.50 -40.70 6.02
C GLN A 526 -9.45 -39.64 5.70
N ALA A 527 -8.41 -40.02 4.94
CA ALA A 527 -7.37 -39.08 4.55
C ALA A 527 -7.85 -38.13 3.44
N GLY A 528 -8.72 -38.58 2.53
CA GLY A 528 -9.43 -37.75 1.55
C GLY A 528 -10.32 -36.70 2.21
N ASP A 529 -11.16 -37.10 3.17
CA ASP A 529 -12.03 -36.19 3.94
C ASP A 529 -11.21 -35.10 4.66
N GLY A 530 -10.05 -35.48 5.22
CA GLY A 530 -9.13 -34.53 5.87
C GLY A 530 -8.50 -33.53 4.90
N VAL A 531 -8.18 -33.96 3.68
CA VAL A 531 -7.65 -33.10 2.61
C VAL A 531 -8.73 -32.17 2.07
N GLU A 532 -9.98 -32.64 1.94
CA GLU A 532 -11.12 -31.82 1.53
C GLU A 532 -11.43 -30.73 2.55
N THR A 533 -11.44 -31.06 3.84
CA THR A 533 -11.58 -30.08 4.93
C THR A 533 -10.47 -29.02 4.88
N ALA A 534 -9.21 -29.44 4.65
CA ALA A 534 -8.10 -28.51 4.51
C ALA A 534 -8.24 -27.61 3.26
N ALA A 535 -8.75 -28.14 2.15
CA ALA A 535 -9.02 -27.35 0.95
C ALA A 535 -10.08 -26.27 1.21
N GLU A 536 -11.15 -26.61 1.93
CA GLU A 536 -12.20 -25.66 2.34
C GLU A 536 -11.66 -24.56 3.26
N GLU A 537 -10.87 -24.90 4.27
CA GLU A 537 -10.26 -23.90 5.18
C GLU A 537 -9.30 -22.94 4.45
N LEU A 538 -8.65 -23.41 3.38
CA LEU A 538 -7.72 -22.61 2.57
C LEU A 538 -8.41 -21.70 1.55
N THR A 539 -9.72 -21.87 1.27
CA THR A 539 -10.46 -20.97 0.35
C THR A 539 -10.48 -19.51 0.82
N ALA A 540 -10.41 -19.28 2.13
CA ALA A 540 -10.29 -17.93 2.69
C ALA A 540 -8.98 -17.21 2.27
N LEU A 541 -7.96 -17.97 1.84
CA LEU A 541 -6.70 -17.41 1.33
C LEU A 541 -6.80 -16.97 -0.13
N ASP A 542 -7.85 -17.38 -0.86
CA ASP A 542 -8.06 -16.97 -2.26
C ASP A 542 -8.43 -15.47 -2.35
N GLU A 543 -9.04 -14.91 -1.31
CA GLU A 543 -9.35 -13.48 -1.21
C GLU A 543 -8.15 -12.64 -0.74
N LEU A 544 -7.09 -13.29 -0.22
CA LEU A 544 -5.95 -12.62 0.40
C LEU A 544 -5.14 -11.73 -0.58
N PRO A 545 -4.88 -12.13 -1.85
CA PRO A 545 -4.28 -11.24 -2.83
C PRO A 545 -5.12 -10.00 -3.11
N THR A 546 -6.45 -10.15 -3.19
CA THR A 546 -7.37 -9.03 -3.41
C THR A 546 -7.38 -8.07 -2.21
N MET A 547 -7.48 -8.61 -0.98
CA MET A 547 -7.43 -7.80 0.24
C MET A 547 -6.10 -7.05 0.39
N LEU A 548 -4.97 -7.69 0.08
CA LEU A 548 -3.66 -7.04 0.11
C LEU A 548 -3.50 -6.00 -1.00
N GLY A 549 -4.06 -6.25 -2.19
CA GLY A 549 -4.13 -5.26 -3.26
C GLY A 549 -4.97 -4.04 -2.89
N ASP A 550 -6.12 -4.24 -2.26
CA ASP A 550 -6.98 -3.17 -1.76
C ASP A 550 -6.27 -2.35 -0.67
N LEU A 551 -5.57 -3.03 0.25
CA LEU A 551 -4.75 -2.38 1.28
C LEU A 551 -3.60 -1.59 0.65
N GLU A 552 -2.89 -2.13 -0.33
CA GLU A 552 -1.83 -1.44 -1.06
C GLU A 552 -2.38 -0.17 -1.71
N SER A 553 -3.50 -0.27 -2.43
CA SER A 553 -4.14 0.88 -3.09
C SER A 553 -4.54 1.97 -2.08
N THR A 554 -5.01 1.56 -0.90
CA THR A 554 -5.38 2.47 0.19
C THR A 554 -4.16 3.20 0.74
N LEU A 555 -3.06 2.48 0.94
CA LEU A 555 -1.82 3.07 1.46
C LEU A 555 -1.15 3.98 0.43
N VAL A 556 -1.21 3.66 -0.86
CA VAL A 556 -0.76 4.54 -1.95
C VAL A 556 -1.58 5.82 -1.98
N ALA A 557 -2.92 5.73 -1.90
CA ALA A 557 -3.80 6.90 -1.84
C ALA A 557 -3.55 7.76 -0.59
N LEU A 558 -3.26 7.15 0.56
CA LEU A 558 -2.87 7.87 1.77
C LEU A 558 -1.52 8.58 1.61
N LYS A 559 -0.55 7.94 0.95
CA LYS A 559 0.81 8.47 0.75
C LYS A 559 0.81 9.67 -0.22
N ASP A 560 0.31 9.44 -1.43
CA ASP A 560 0.47 10.34 -2.58
C ASP A 560 -0.77 11.16 -2.88
N GLY A 561 -1.92 10.78 -2.32
CA GLY A 561 -3.23 11.28 -2.73
C GLY A 561 -3.79 10.48 -3.90
N GLY A 562 -5.08 10.62 -4.15
CA GLY A 562 -5.77 9.93 -5.24
C GLY A 562 -7.22 9.63 -4.90
N GLN A 563 -7.83 8.72 -5.66
CA GLN A 563 -9.19 8.25 -5.41
C GLN A 563 -9.20 6.98 -4.56
N LEU A 564 -9.89 7.05 -3.43
CA LEU A 564 -10.27 5.87 -2.65
C LEU A 564 -11.78 5.72 -2.68
N ALA A 565 -12.29 4.59 -3.19
CA ALA A 565 -13.72 4.33 -3.32
C ALA A 565 -14.52 5.47 -4.03
N GLY A 566 -13.89 6.15 -4.99
CA GLY A 566 -14.49 7.24 -5.76
C GLY A 566 -14.47 8.62 -5.08
N VAL A 567 -13.80 8.75 -3.92
CA VAL A 567 -13.59 10.03 -3.23
C VAL A 567 -12.14 10.45 -3.40
N ASP A 568 -11.91 11.65 -3.94
CA ASP A 568 -10.57 12.25 -3.99
C ASP A 568 -10.12 12.62 -2.57
N MET A 569 -8.97 12.08 -2.16
CA MET A 569 -8.35 12.40 -0.88
C MET A 569 -6.94 12.98 -1.09
N PRO A 570 -6.59 14.08 -0.41
CA PRO A 570 -5.24 14.60 -0.42
C PRO A 570 -4.31 13.62 0.33
N GLY A 571 -3.11 13.42 -0.21
CA GLY A 571 -2.10 12.58 0.41
C GLY A 571 -1.38 13.27 1.56
N ILE A 572 -0.59 12.49 2.29
CA ILE A 572 0.41 13.02 3.22
C ILE A 572 1.39 13.92 2.45
N SER A 573 1.74 13.57 1.20
CA SER A 573 2.53 14.42 0.29
C SER A 573 1.94 15.83 0.15
N THR A 574 0.64 15.93 -0.14
CA THR A 574 -0.07 17.21 -0.27
C THR A 574 -0.03 18.02 1.02
N THR A 575 -0.09 17.35 2.17
CA THR A 575 0.03 18.00 3.49
C THR A 575 1.45 18.55 3.71
N VAL A 576 2.48 17.78 3.36
CA VAL A 576 3.89 18.25 3.42
C VAL A 576 4.10 19.47 2.54
N ASP A 577 3.62 19.43 1.30
CA ASP A 577 3.76 20.53 0.35
C ASP A 577 3.02 21.78 0.84
N GLY A 578 1.78 21.62 1.33
CA GLY A 578 0.98 22.73 1.85
C GLY A 578 1.58 23.39 3.09
N LEU A 579 2.10 22.59 4.04
CA LEU A 579 2.75 23.10 5.24
C LEU A 579 4.08 23.81 4.91
N THR A 580 4.86 23.25 4.00
CA THR A 580 6.11 23.85 3.52
C THR A 580 5.84 25.18 2.81
N ALA A 581 4.87 25.21 1.89
CA ALA A 581 4.50 26.44 1.19
C ALA A 581 3.97 27.52 2.15
N ALA A 582 3.22 27.14 3.18
CA ALA A 582 2.74 28.07 4.20
C ALA A 582 3.89 28.63 5.08
N ALA A 583 4.84 27.78 5.48
CA ALA A 583 6.03 28.19 6.21
C ALA A 583 6.91 29.14 5.37
N ASP A 584 7.13 28.81 4.08
CA ASP A 584 7.87 29.66 3.15
C ASP A 584 7.18 31.01 2.91
N GLY A 585 5.85 31.01 2.81
CA GLY A 585 5.05 32.24 2.71
C GLY A 585 5.18 33.14 3.94
N LEU A 586 5.11 32.55 5.14
CA LEU A 586 5.32 33.28 6.41
C LEU A 586 6.75 33.82 6.50
N LYS A 587 7.73 33.02 6.12
CA LYS A 587 9.14 33.44 6.06
C LYS A 587 9.32 34.67 5.17
N GLY A 588 8.80 34.64 3.95
CA GLY A 588 8.85 35.81 3.05
C GLY A 588 8.19 37.05 3.65
N GLY A 589 7.05 36.88 4.33
CA GLY A 589 6.39 37.99 5.04
C GLY A 589 7.18 38.55 6.22
N ILE A 590 7.87 37.69 6.99
CA ILE A 590 8.76 38.12 8.07
C ILE A 590 9.98 38.85 7.50
N ASP A 591 10.59 38.32 6.43
CA ASP A 591 11.74 38.95 5.76
C ASP A 591 11.41 40.37 5.28
N ASP A 592 10.25 40.56 4.65
CA ASP A 592 9.79 41.89 4.23
C ASP A 592 9.50 42.81 5.42
N ALA A 593 9.00 42.28 6.55
CA ALA A 593 8.77 43.05 7.76
C ALA A 593 10.08 43.48 8.44
N GLU A 594 11.07 42.58 8.54
CA GLU A 594 12.41 42.90 9.05
C GLU A 594 13.13 43.91 8.17
N PHE A 595 13.01 43.78 6.85
CA PHE A 595 13.50 44.80 5.93
C PHE A 595 12.79 46.14 6.14
N GLY A 596 11.46 46.14 6.32
CA GLY A 596 10.68 47.33 6.65
C GLY A 596 11.15 48.02 7.94
N LYS A 597 11.43 47.24 9.00
CA LYS A 597 12.03 47.76 10.25
C LYS A 597 13.36 48.46 9.98
N ALA A 598 14.24 47.84 9.18
CA ALA A 598 15.54 48.42 8.82
C ALA A 598 15.39 49.73 8.03
N VAL A 599 14.46 49.78 7.07
CA VAL A 599 14.14 50.99 6.30
C VAL A 599 13.66 52.12 7.21
N ILE A 600 12.76 51.84 8.16
CA ILE A 600 12.23 52.84 9.08
C ILE A 600 13.30 53.34 10.05
N ALA A 601 14.15 52.45 10.56
CA ALA A 601 15.29 52.81 11.40
C ALA A 601 16.24 53.76 10.63
N ARG A 602 16.52 53.43 9.37
CA ARG A 602 17.36 54.27 8.50
C ARG A 602 16.71 55.62 8.18
N MET A 603 15.42 55.64 7.85
CA MET A 603 14.64 56.87 7.64
C MET A 603 14.70 57.76 8.88
N LYS A 604 14.54 57.19 10.07
CA LYS A 604 14.61 57.92 11.34
C LYS A 604 15.99 58.53 11.57
N GLU A 605 17.05 57.77 11.32
CA GLU A 605 18.42 58.27 11.38
C GLU A 605 18.66 59.38 10.34
N ALA A 606 18.20 59.19 9.10
CA ALA A 606 18.31 60.16 8.02
C ALA A 606 17.62 61.49 8.35
N ALA A 607 16.47 61.46 9.03
CA ALA A 607 15.76 62.64 9.50
C ALA A 607 16.46 63.30 10.69
N ALA A 608 16.90 62.50 11.68
CA ALA A 608 17.62 63.00 12.85
C ALA A 608 18.98 63.62 12.50
N THR A 609 19.60 63.17 11.41
CA THR A 609 20.85 63.74 10.89
C THR A 609 20.65 64.94 9.97
N TYR A 610 19.41 65.21 9.53
CA TYR A 610 19.07 66.44 8.83
C TYR A 610 18.71 67.50 9.87
N ASP A 611 19.73 67.98 10.58
CA ASP A 611 19.55 68.84 11.75
C ASP A 611 20.00 70.29 11.52
N THR A 612 20.37 70.64 10.29
CA THR A 612 20.79 71.98 9.85
C THR A 612 20.46 72.17 8.37
N PHE A 613 20.06 73.38 7.96
CA PHE A 613 19.86 73.74 6.55
C PHE A 613 21.09 74.43 5.96
N LEU A 614 21.70 75.40 6.63
CA LEU A 614 22.88 76.11 6.10
C LEU A 614 24.19 75.39 6.41
N GLY A 615 24.27 74.81 7.58
CA GLY A 615 25.43 74.24 8.25
C GLY A 615 25.35 74.62 9.73
N LYS A 616 26.13 73.95 10.60
CA LYS A 616 26.16 74.24 12.03
C LYS A 616 27.59 74.35 12.55
N PRO A 617 27.84 75.10 13.65
CA PRO A 617 29.17 75.20 14.24
C PRO A 617 29.78 73.84 14.62
N THR A 618 31.10 73.74 14.59
CA THR A 618 31.80 72.47 14.87
C THR A 618 31.52 72.01 16.30
N GLY A 619 31.03 70.77 16.46
CA GLY A 619 30.67 70.18 17.75
C GLY A 619 29.27 70.56 18.26
N ALA A 620 28.53 71.42 17.53
CA ALA A 620 27.18 71.79 17.91
C ALA A 620 26.16 70.69 17.62
N THR A 621 25.10 70.63 18.44
CA THR A 621 23.88 69.88 18.11
C THR A 621 22.91 70.80 17.36
N GLY A 622 22.34 70.33 16.26
CA GLY A 622 21.42 71.12 15.44
C GLY A 622 19.95 70.74 15.65
N ALA A 623 19.06 71.65 15.29
CA ALA A 623 17.69 71.32 14.88
C ALA A 623 17.21 72.33 13.84
N VAL A 624 16.62 71.86 12.75
CA VAL A 624 16.09 72.72 11.69
C VAL A 624 14.60 72.53 11.48
N ARG A 625 13.91 73.63 11.20
CA ARG A 625 12.50 73.64 10.81
C ARG A 625 12.26 74.66 9.69
N PHE A 626 11.33 74.37 8.80
CA PHE A 626 10.99 75.26 7.69
C PHE A 626 9.57 75.77 7.85
N ILE A 627 9.35 77.03 7.49
CA ILE A 627 8.04 77.66 7.43
C ILE A 627 7.93 78.33 6.07
N VAL A 628 7.15 77.74 5.19
CA VAL A 628 6.81 78.32 3.89
C VAL A 628 5.47 79.04 4.04
N ARG A 629 5.49 80.37 3.86
CA ARG A 629 4.30 81.21 3.83
C ARG A 629 3.96 81.53 2.38
N ILE A 630 2.84 80.99 1.92
CA ILE A 630 2.29 81.23 0.59
C ILE A 630 1.37 82.45 0.71
N ASP A 631 1.58 83.43 -0.16
CA ASP A 631 0.79 84.66 -0.14
C ASP A 631 -0.71 84.36 -0.31
N GLY A 632 -1.53 85.07 0.46
CA GLY A 632 -2.99 85.00 0.35
C GLY A 632 -3.50 85.67 -0.92
N ILE A 633 -4.80 85.50 -1.17
CA ILE A 633 -5.51 86.11 -2.29
C ILE A 633 -6.48 87.12 -1.73
N GLU A 634 -6.20 88.41 -1.94
CA GLU A 634 -7.03 89.53 -1.50
C GLU A 634 -7.44 90.41 -2.68
N LYS A 635 -8.55 91.14 -2.55
CA LYS A 635 -8.91 92.17 -3.53
C LYS A 635 -7.87 93.29 -3.54
N PRO A 636 -7.46 93.80 -4.72
CA PRO A 636 -6.68 95.03 -4.76
C PRO A 636 -7.47 96.16 -4.11
N ALA A 637 -6.86 96.84 -3.13
CA ALA A 637 -7.48 97.97 -2.45
C ALA A 637 -7.99 98.99 -3.49
N ALA A 638 -9.26 99.37 -3.39
CA ALA A 638 -9.84 100.41 -4.25
C ALA A 638 -8.98 101.68 -4.11
N LYS A 639 -8.36 102.09 -5.22
CA LYS A 639 -7.47 103.25 -5.29
C LYS A 639 -8.18 104.57 -5.02
#